data_AF-A0A0P0N2X8-F1
#
_entry.id   AF-A0A0P0N2X8-F1
#
_cell.length_a   1.000
_cell.length_b   1.000
_cell.length_c   1.000
_cell.angle_alpha   90.00
_cell.angle_beta   90.00
_cell.angle_gamma   90.00
#
_symmetry.space_group_name_H-M   'P 1'
#
loop_
_entity.id
_entity.type
_entity.pdbx_description
1 polymer ?
#
loop_
_entity_poly.entity_id
_entity_poly.type
_entity_poly.pdbx_seq_one_letter_code
_entity_poly.pdbx_strand_id
1 'polypeptide(L)'
;MTRTQAYNINMLRMLALGFIMLLMISSVSPLLTTIAAAEDTNTMATNTTLDNTTDTNLTVTAVAVNLTETNTTQEMNTTNAVVETTTAAETTASNETVTVNVTVSVSVSTPGTTFDMTFTHLTNVTPGEARALVMIYSSMVRSALAGLGLLNATPEQIATVLNVTPEQAVAIYNAVTVTTQQLDNMTDEQVLQLLHEVVVAHKIVVERIKEMTEKVAEKVRERIQQRVMERIAETVEEMAHQLNDTELVQLAEQLRNMTRLGNYTAENVTQLMKQVVARIEAHKAFMLAMQIDNATMTRLLQMVNATNVTDIGQYMKQLQESLAKALKLLEQVRVRLQQMEADPEVQNMVQTALKSMTGANETVQQVMTAAKIYAKAGVNATNTAAEAVKVAFAARIDRLAARISTLEAEITMLMNVTSDPKALDLLHDAMEELIDANATLAEARVALEQGDLVKVVKLLDDVERSLAEAERYVGKVHAYLAMMVTAQRQGEEKPEKEKQWQTGISNETIAALKVRVEAKIREAEQAINQAVQAIYKINDTEAREEALDELHDAQEELHEALEYMKQAQEEFAKGNIAEALELYTEALEKAGEALFKAQLTIQIANMYMNAIKIAEKSYHKEDHEEKAEEAKKEAEEKKEEAKEKVEEKKEEAKEKIEEKKEANSEASEEYEEEYSEEYGETVSMSNQTQQIQQGNYTNITAWLSAKIGNLYQRITVLEQQVTNITQQLQSLESINDTSDLADIYEYLAEAQNSLEKAKTLLSLANDSLAVGDIEKARELVEEAQSEIDDAAEYLKEAKQLLEVNSNYYATNLENDIENLLERAEHLRERIYKLEPIVTANETLANMVNEAAKLVDNATSLLYQAKEALDNGDAATAQSLVAQARTLLDQAQQILDNVQEQLQLPANNMSEEREEHGKKASASTEENNEAENEESEEG
;
A
#
# COMPACT_ATOMS: atom_id res chain seq x y z
N MET A 1 -16.54 -31.92 17.67
CA MET A 1 -16.70 -31.82 16.19
C MET A 1 -16.14 -33.07 15.53
N THR A 2 -16.73 -33.54 14.43
CA THR A 2 -16.18 -34.65 13.63
C THR A 2 -15.27 -34.11 12.52
N ARG A 3 -14.29 -34.90 12.05
CA ARG A 3 -13.35 -34.51 10.97
C ARG A 3 -14.06 -34.00 9.70
N THR A 4 -15.27 -34.49 9.43
CA THR A 4 -16.11 -34.05 8.30
C THR A 4 -16.58 -32.60 8.42
N GLN A 5 -16.81 -32.07 9.64
CA GLN A 5 -17.16 -30.66 9.83
C GLN A 5 -15.97 -29.73 9.55
N ALA A 6 -14.77 -30.10 9.99
CA ALA A 6 -13.55 -29.33 9.72
C ALA A 6 -13.24 -29.26 8.20
N TYR A 7 -13.44 -30.37 7.48
CA TYR A 7 -13.22 -30.41 6.03
C TYR A 7 -14.19 -29.48 5.27
N ASN A 8 -15.47 -29.46 5.66
CA ASN A 8 -16.47 -28.58 5.04
C ASN A 8 -16.22 -27.10 5.34
N ILE A 9 -15.74 -26.75 6.55
CA ILE A 9 -15.35 -25.38 6.90
C ILE A 9 -14.15 -24.92 6.07
N ASN A 10 -13.13 -25.76 5.88
CA ASN A 10 -11.96 -25.42 5.06
C ASN A 10 -12.31 -25.29 3.57
N MET A 11 -13.24 -26.11 3.05
CA MET A 11 -13.74 -25.96 1.68
C MET A 11 -14.53 -24.66 1.49
N LEU A 12 -15.33 -24.23 2.47
CA LEU A 12 -16.03 -22.94 2.46
C LEU A 12 -15.05 -21.77 2.52
N ARG A 13 -13.98 -21.88 3.31
CA ARG A 13 -12.90 -20.86 3.40
C ARG A 13 -12.14 -20.70 2.09
N MET A 14 -11.80 -21.81 1.40
CA MET A 14 -11.18 -21.73 0.07
C MET A 14 -12.12 -21.11 -0.98
N LEU A 15 -13.42 -21.42 -0.94
CA LEU A 15 -14.39 -20.81 -1.85
C LEU A 15 -14.57 -19.31 -1.59
N ALA A 16 -14.55 -18.87 -0.33
CA ALA A 16 -14.59 -17.45 0.02
C ALA A 16 -13.31 -16.71 -0.44
N LEU A 17 -12.12 -17.29 -0.24
CA LEU A 17 -10.86 -16.73 -0.75
C LEU A 17 -10.85 -16.66 -2.28
N GLY A 18 -11.32 -17.70 -2.96
CA GLY A 18 -11.48 -17.70 -4.42
C GLY A 18 -12.44 -16.63 -4.91
N PHE A 19 -13.53 -16.37 -4.18
CA PHE A 19 -14.52 -15.33 -4.51
C PHE A 19 -13.99 -13.91 -4.26
N ILE A 20 -13.21 -13.70 -3.18
CA ILE A 20 -12.51 -12.44 -2.90
C ILE A 20 -11.46 -12.17 -4.00
N MET A 21 -10.67 -13.18 -4.37
CA MET A 21 -9.71 -13.06 -5.47
C MET A 21 -10.40 -12.78 -6.81
N LEU A 22 -11.57 -13.38 -7.06
CA LEU A 22 -12.38 -13.08 -8.26
C LEU A 22 -12.94 -11.65 -8.25
N LEU A 23 -13.39 -11.15 -7.09
CA LEU A 23 -13.88 -9.78 -6.94
C LEU A 23 -12.75 -8.75 -7.15
N MET A 24 -11.56 -8.99 -6.59
CA MET A 24 -10.36 -8.19 -6.83
C MET A 24 -9.97 -8.19 -8.32
N ILE A 25 -9.99 -9.35 -8.99
CA ILE A 25 -9.69 -9.44 -10.43
C ILE A 25 -10.76 -8.76 -11.29
N SER A 26 -12.04 -8.84 -10.90
CA SER A 26 -13.16 -8.23 -11.65
C SER A 26 -13.29 -6.72 -11.48
N SER A 27 -12.85 -6.17 -10.34
CA SER A 27 -12.77 -4.73 -10.10
C SER A 27 -11.47 -4.12 -10.63
N VAL A 28 -10.43 -4.94 -10.87
CA VAL A 28 -9.10 -4.52 -11.34
C VAL A 28 -8.66 -5.28 -12.60
N SER A 29 -9.48 -5.32 -13.67
CA SER A 29 -8.99 -5.34 -15.06
C SER A 29 -10.06 -5.39 -16.15
N PRO A 30 -9.85 -4.58 -17.19
CA PRO A 30 -9.45 -5.15 -18.48
C PRO A 30 -8.06 -4.64 -18.94
N LEU A 31 -7.01 -4.78 -18.11
CA LEU A 31 -5.64 -4.33 -18.46
C LEU A 31 -4.51 -5.33 -18.15
N LEU A 32 -4.60 -6.16 -17.10
CA LEU A 32 -3.56 -7.14 -16.74
C LEU A 32 -3.29 -8.20 -17.83
N THR A 33 -4.23 -8.44 -18.73
CA THR A 33 -4.04 -9.29 -19.92
C THR A 33 -3.05 -8.74 -20.96
N THR A 34 -2.66 -7.46 -20.89
CA THR A 34 -1.68 -6.89 -21.83
C THR A 34 -0.21 -7.11 -21.43
N ILE A 35 0.06 -7.52 -20.19
CA ILE A 35 1.43 -7.77 -19.71
C ILE A 35 1.85 -9.23 -19.95
N ALA A 36 0.92 -10.19 -19.86
CA ALA A 36 1.18 -11.61 -20.10
C ALA A 36 1.28 -12.01 -21.60
N ALA A 37 1.19 -11.05 -22.53
CA ALA A 37 1.18 -11.29 -23.98
C ALA A 37 2.29 -10.51 -24.74
N ALA A 38 3.25 -9.91 -24.04
CA ALA A 38 4.35 -9.13 -24.62
C ALA A 38 5.67 -9.92 -24.78
N GLU A 39 5.77 -11.11 -24.20
CA GLU A 39 6.89 -12.05 -24.38
C GLU A 39 6.46 -13.29 -25.17
N ASP A 40 6.04 -13.12 -26.43
CA ASP A 40 6.25 -14.18 -27.43
C ASP A 40 6.33 -13.62 -28.86
N THR A 41 7.22 -14.20 -29.67
CA THR A 41 7.70 -13.55 -30.90
C THR A 41 6.85 -13.79 -32.15
N ASN A 42 6.61 -12.70 -32.90
CA ASN A 42 6.57 -12.60 -34.37
C ASN A 42 5.98 -13.77 -35.21
N THR A 43 4.85 -13.51 -35.89
CA THR A 43 4.72 -13.85 -37.32
C THR A 43 3.63 -13.01 -38.02
N MET A 44 3.79 -12.80 -39.33
CA MET A 44 2.99 -11.87 -40.15
C MET A 44 1.56 -12.38 -40.48
N ALA A 45 0.57 -11.48 -40.59
CA ALA A 45 -0.26 -11.35 -41.81
C ALA A 45 -1.26 -10.15 -41.80
N THR A 46 -1.22 -9.41 -42.91
CA THR A 46 -2.07 -8.32 -43.44
C THR A 46 -3.61 -8.36 -43.31
N ASN A 47 -4.19 -7.18 -43.03
CA ASN A 47 -5.40 -6.52 -43.61
C ASN A 47 -6.52 -7.33 -44.30
N THR A 48 -7.79 -7.11 -43.93
CA THR A 48 -8.77 -6.32 -44.76
C THR A 48 -10.12 -5.98 -44.07
N THR A 49 -10.72 -4.87 -44.55
CA THR A 49 -12.10 -4.33 -44.42
C THR A 49 -13.26 -5.32 -44.75
N LEU A 50 -14.58 -5.11 -44.53
CA LEU A 50 -15.44 -3.89 -44.53
C LEU A 50 -16.85 -4.17 -43.88
N ASP A 51 -17.66 -3.12 -43.69
CA ASP A 51 -19.10 -3.04 -43.31
C ASP A 51 -20.11 -3.97 -44.02
N ASN A 52 -21.26 -4.29 -43.36
CA ASN A 52 -22.56 -3.61 -43.65
C ASN A 52 -23.80 -4.00 -42.80
N THR A 53 -24.81 -3.12 -42.87
CA THR A 53 -26.17 -3.10 -42.30
C THR A 53 -27.11 -4.24 -42.82
N THR A 54 -28.36 -4.48 -42.38
CA THR A 54 -29.55 -3.58 -42.44
C THR A 54 -30.86 -4.23 -41.90
N ASP A 55 -31.82 -3.39 -41.49
CA ASP A 55 -33.29 -3.53 -41.21
C ASP A 55 -34.10 -4.76 -41.67
N THR A 56 -35.22 -5.15 -41.01
CA THR A 56 -36.60 -4.59 -41.17
C THR A 56 -37.58 -5.25 -40.15
N ASN A 57 -38.56 -4.63 -39.44
CA ASN A 57 -39.72 -3.73 -39.74
C ASN A 57 -40.96 -4.53 -40.31
N LEU A 58 -42.24 -4.47 -39.86
CA LEU A 58 -43.15 -3.35 -39.48
C LEU A 58 -44.34 -3.71 -38.50
N THR A 59 -44.58 -2.88 -37.46
CA THR A 59 -45.86 -2.19 -37.02
C THR A 59 -47.24 -2.91 -36.76
N VAL A 60 -47.88 -2.69 -35.57
CA VAL A 60 -49.12 -1.86 -35.24
C VAL A 60 -50.52 -2.56 -35.38
N THR A 61 -51.59 -2.41 -34.56
CA THR A 61 -52.02 -1.50 -33.42
C THR A 61 -53.03 -2.17 -32.42
N ALA A 62 -53.30 -1.48 -31.28
CA ALA A 62 -54.54 -1.28 -30.44
C ALA A 62 -55.81 -2.17 -30.58
N VAL A 63 -56.62 -2.44 -29.54
CA VAL A 63 -57.23 -1.53 -28.52
C VAL A 63 -57.40 -2.24 -27.14
N ALA A 64 -57.38 -1.46 -26.05
CA ALA A 64 -57.40 -1.91 -24.64
C ALA A 64 -58.79 -2.09 -24.01
N VAL A 65 -58.86 -2.92 -22.94
CA VAL A 65 -59.52 -2.60 -21.64
C VAL A 65 -58.72 -3.30 -20.50
N ASN A 66 -58.53 -2.61 -19.37
CA ASN A 66 -57.78 -3.07 -18.20
C ASN A 66 -58.43 -4.25 -17.44
N LEU A 67 -57.57 -5.11 -16.87
CA LEU A 67 -57.58 -5.46 -15.44
C LEU A 67 -56.12 -5.65 -14.99
N THR A 68 -55.78 -5.16 -13.80
CA THR A 68 -54.41 -4.95 -13.32
C THR A 68 -53.84 -6.13 -12.56
N GLU A 69 -52.67 -6.63 -12.99
CA GLU A 69 -51.69 -7.30 -12.13
C GLU A 69 -50.35 -6.58 -12.25
N THR A 70 -49.71 -6.29 -11.12
CA THR A 70 -48.54 -5.43 -11.03
C THR A 70 -47.27 -6.26 -10.93
N ASN A 71 -46.69 -6.65 -12.07
CA ASN A 71 -45.34 -7.20 -12.10
C ASN A 71 -44.32 -6.06 -12.15
N THR A 72 -43.43 -5.99 -11.16
CA THR A 72 -42.31 -5.05 -11.12
C THR A 72 -41.02 -5.87 -11.19
N THR A 73 -40.44 -5.98 -12.38
CA THR A 73 -39.14 -6.63 -12.59
C THR A 73 -38.09 -5.53 -12.71
N GLN A 74 -37.17 -5.46 -11.75
CA GLN A 74 -36.03 -4.55 -11.78
C GLN A 74 -34.77 -5.39 -11.98
N GLU A 75 -34.19 -5.37 -13.18
CA GLU A 75 -32.94 -6.07 -13.46
C GLU A 75 -31.78 -5.36 -12.74
N MET A 76 -31.33 -5.92 -11.61
CA MET A 76 -30.03 -5.61 -11.04
C MET A 76 -29.04 -6.72 -11.38
N ASN A 77 -28.00 -6.34 -12.11
CA ASN A 77 -27.05 -7.27 -12.71
C ASN A 77 -25.97 -7.70 -11.70
N THR A 78 -26.33 -8.57 -10.76
CA THR A 78 -25.37 -9.25 -9.86
C THR A 78 -25.68 -10.73 -9.73
N THR A 79 -24.63 -11.55 -9.77
CA THR A 79 -24.66 -13.01 -9.81
C THR A 79 -25.21 -13.64 -8.52
N ASN A 80 -26.53 -13.83 -8.42
CA ASN A 80 -27.15 -14.68 -7.39
C ASN A 80 -28.54 -15.20 -7.80
N ALA A 81 -29.04 -16.17 -7.05
CA ALA A 81 -30.20 -16.97 -7.42
C ALA A 81 -31.53 -16.19 -7.40
N VAL A 82 -32.34 -16.33 -8.46
CA VAL A 82 -33.70 -15.77 -8.53
C VAL A 82 -34.71 -16.83 -8.08
N VAL A 83 -35.65 -16.43 -7.21
CA VAL A 83 -36.76 -17.26 -6.71
C VAL A 83 -38.09 -16.57 -7.01
N GLU A 84 -38.76 -16.97 -8.08
CA GLU A 84 -40.09 -16.47 -8.42
C GLU A 84 -41.18 -17.39 -7.86
N THR A 85 -42.24 -16.79 -7.30
CA THR A 85 -43.38 -17.53 -6.75
C THR A 85 -44.70 -16.87 -7.13
N THR A 86 -45.63 -17.65 -7.69
CA THR A 86 -47.00 -17.23 -8.02
C THR A 86 -48.00 -18.18 -7.37
N THR A 87 -49.02 -17.63 -6.70
CA THR A 87 -50.09 -18.44 -6.10
C THR A 87 -51.48 -17.85 -6.30
N ALA A 88 -52.40 -18.69 -6.78
CA ALA A 88 -53.83 -18.42 -6.85
C ALA A 88 -54.61 -19.64 -6.33
N ALA A 89 -55.76 -19.40 -5.70
CA ALA A 89 -56.61 -20.45 -5.15
C ALA A 89 -58.10 -20.20 -5.44
N GLU A 90 -58.80 -21.22 -5.92
CA GLU A 90 -60.25 -21.17 -6.16
C GLU A 90 -60.89 -22.52 -5.78
N THR A 91 -62.08 -22.49 -5.17
CA THR A 91 -62.72 -23.69 -4.61
C THR A 91 -64.17 -23.79 -5.07
N THR A 92 -64.54 -24.93 -5.64
CA THR A 92 -65.94 -25.26 -5.92
C THR A 92 -66.25 -26.69 -5.49
N ALA A 93 -67.38 -26.86 -4.81
CA ALA A 93 -67.83 -28.14 -4.27
C ALA A 93 -69.14 -28.58 -4.94
N SER A 94 -69.23 -29.87 -5.24
CA SER A 94 -70.48 -30.56 -5.59
C SER A 94 -70.63 -31.82 -4.74
N ASN A 95 -71.83 -32.41 -4.70
CA ASN A 95 -72.14 -33.53 -3.79
C ASN A 95 -71.35 -34.83 -4.06
N GLU A 96 -70.57 -34.91 -5.14
CA GLU A 96 -69.76 -36.10 -5.48
C GLU A 96 -68.27 -35.77 -5.76
N THR A 97 -67.89 -34.50 -5.81
CA THR A 97 -66.50 -34.05 -5.99
C THR A 97 -66.22 -32.68 -5.35
N VAL A 98 -65.08 -32.57 -4.68
CA VAL A 98 -64.51 -31.28 -4.24
C VAL A 98 -63.33 -30.93 -5.16
N THR A 99 -63.43 -29.79 -5.86
CA THR A 99 -62.35 -29.28 -6.70
C THR A 99 -61.67 -28.13 -5.96
N VAL A 100 -60.43 -28.37 -5.50
CA VAL A 100 -59.56 -27.33 -4.93
C VAL A 100 -58.49 -27.01 -5.96
N ASN A 101 -58.62 -25.86 -6.63
CA ASN A 101 -57.57 -25.36 -7.50
C ASN A 101 -56.58 -24.59 -6.64
N VAL A 102 -55.36 -25.10 -6.49
CA VAL A 102 -54.22 -24.36 -5.92
C VAL A 102 -53.09 -24.44 -6.93
N THR A 103 -52.67 -23.29 -7.46
CA THR A 103 -51.48 -23.18 -8.30
C THR A 103 -50.33 -22.69 -7.43
N VAL A 104 -49.22 -23.42 -7.40
CA VAL A 104 -47.96 -22.97 -6.79
C VAL A 104 -46.83 -23.27 -7.77
N SER A 105 -46.31 -22.21 -8.37
CA SER A 105 -45.09 -22.24 -9.17
C SER A 105 -43.94 -21.78 -8.28
N VAL A 106 -42.87 -22.58 -8.19
CA VAL A 106 -41.58 -22.16 -7.60
C VAL A 106 -40.49 -22.51 -8.59
N SER A 107 -39.84 -21.48 -9.15
CA SER A 107 -38.60 -21.63 -9.91
C SER A 107 -37.43 -21.18 -9.02
N VAL A 108 -36.35 -21.95 -9.02
CA VAL A 108 -35.08 -21.55 -8.39
C VAL A 108 -33.99 -21.71 -9.43
N SER A 109 -33.36 -20.59 -9.80
CA SER A 109 -32.27 -20.57 -10.78
C SER A 109 -30.94 -20.28 -10.10
N THR A 110 -29.93 -21.11 -10.38
CA THR A 110 -28.52 -20.83 -10.07
C THR A 110 -27.70 -20.99 -11.35
N PRO A 111 -26.54 -20.34 -11.49
CA PRO A 111 -25.69 -20.52 -12.67
C PRO A 111 -25.32 -22.00 -12.88
N GLY A 112 -25.89 -22.61 -13.93
CA GLY A 112 -25.68 -24.03 -14.28
C GLY A 112 -26.82 -24.99 -13.88
N THR A 113 -27.77 -24.59 -13.03
CA THR A 113 -28.93 -25.43 -12.66
C THR A 113 -30.21 -24.62 -12.44
N THR A 114 -31.22 -24.84 -13.30
CA THR A 114 -32.62 -24.49 -13.03
C THR A 114 -33.33 -25.68 -12.39
N PHE A 115 -33.98 -25.44 -11.25
CA PHE A 115 -34.85 -26.41 -10.60
C PHE A 115 -36.30 -25.89 -10.66
N ASP A 116 -37.03 -26.33 -11.69
CA ASP A 116 -38.46 -26.02 -11.84
C ASP A 116 -39.29 -27.11 -11.13
N MET A 117 -39.98 -26.74 -10.07
CA MET A 117 -40.92 -27.62 -9.38
C MET A 117 -42.36 -27.20 -9.70
N THR A 118 -42.87 -27.66 -10.85
CA THR A 118 -44.27 -27.45 -11.24
C THR A 118 -45.16 -28.46 -10.53
N PHE A 119 -45.96 -28.01 -9.56
CA PHE A 119 -47.03 -28.84 -8.99
C PHE A 119 -48.17 -28.96 -10.00
N THR A 120 -48.33 -30.15 -10.58
CA THR A 120 -49.39 -30.44 -11.56
C THR A 120 -50.78 -30.31 -10.94
N HIS A 121 -51.74 -29.80 -11.72
CA HIS A 121 -53.16 -29.72 -11.33
C HIS A 121 -53.68 -31.05 -10.76
N LEU A 122 -53.99 -31.06 -9.46
CA LEU A 122 -54.61 -32.18 -8.76
C LEU A 122 -56.14 -32.20 -8.95
N THR A 123 -56.59 -32.29 -10.21
CA THR A 123 -58.01 -32.53 -10.53
C THR A 123 -58.32 -34.02 -10.43
N ASN A 124 -59.34 -34.39 -9.66
CA ASN A 124 -59.78 -35.77 -9.40
C ASN A 124 -58.78 -36.64 -8.62
N VAL A 125 -58.21 -36.11 -7.53
CA VAL A 125 -57.39 -36.90 -6.58
C VAL A 125 -58.24 -38.06 -6.04
N THR A 126 -57.86 -39.30 -6.34
CA THR A 126 -58.52 -40.46 -5.76
C THR A 126 -58.21 -40.54 -4.26
N PRO A 127 -59.06 -41.19 -3.44
CA PRO A 127 -58.78 -41.27 -2.01
C PRO A 127 -57.52 -42.06 -1.64
N GLY A 128 -56.98 -42.87 -2.56
CA GLY A 128 -55.66 -43.50 -2.40
C GLY A 128 -54.51 -42.51 -2.61
N GLU A 129 -54.59 -41.69 -3.66
CA GLU A 129 -53.63 -40.62 -3.92
C GLU A 129 -53.65 -39.55 -2.84
N ALA A 130 -54.84 -39.21 -2.31
CA ALA A 130 -54.96 -38.25 -1.21
C ALA A 130 -54.26 -38.74 0.06
N ARG A 131 -54.43 -40.02 0.44
CA ARG A 131 -53.70 -40.63 1.57
C ARG A 131 -52.19 -40.63 1.35
N ALA A 132 -51.73 -40.89 0.13
CA ALA A 132 -50.31 -40.83 -0.23
C ALA A 132 -49.74 -39.41 -0.14
N LEU A 133 -50.45 -38.41 -0.67
CA LEU A 133 -50.05 -37.00 -0.63
C LEU A 133 -50.00 -36.45 0.80
N VAL A 134 -50.95 -36.82 1.67
CA VAL A 134 -50.89 -36.47 3.11
C VAL A 134 -49.59 -36.97 3.73
N MET A 135 -49.22 -38.24 3.49
CA MET A 135 -47.97 -38.80 4.00
C MET A 135 -46.72 -38.09 3.44
N ILE A 136 -46.74 -37.72 2.15
CA ILE A 136 -45.64 -36.98 1.51
C ILE A 136 -45.47 -35.60 2.16
N TYR A 137 -46.51 -34.77 2.17
CA TYR A 137 -46.41 -33.42 2.75
C TYR A 137 -46.16 -33.45 4.27
N SER A 138 -46.77 -34.39 5.01
CA SER A 138 -46.46 -34.62 6.43
C SER A 138 -44.98 -34.93 6.64
N SER A 139 -44.38 -35.78 5.80
CA SER A 139 -42.95 -36.10 5.85
C SER A 139 -42.07 -34.89 5.50
N MET A 140 -42.50 -34.03 4.58
CA MET A 140 -41.80 -32.79 4.22
C MET A 140 -41.81 -31.77 5.37
N VAL A 141 -42.98 -31.53 5.99
CA VAL A 141 -43.09 -30.68 7.19
C VAL A 141 -42.24 -31.25 8.33
N ARG A 142 -42.30 -32.57 8.55
CA ARG A 142 -41.50 -33.26 9.57
C ARG A 142 -39.99 -33.11 9.32
N SER A 143 -39.55 -33.21 8.07
CA SER A 143 -38.15 -33.01 7.68
C SER A 143 -37.70 -31.55 7.89
N ALA A 144 -38.54 -30.58 7.50
CA ALA A 144 -38.29 -29.16 7.69
C ALA A 144 -38.17 -28.78 9.18
N LEU A 145 -39.11 -29.24 10.02
CA LEU A 145 -39.01 -29.06 11.47
C LEU A 145 -37.78 -29.77 12.07
N ALA A 146 -37.41 -30.96 11.58
CA ALA A 146 -36.20 -31.64 12.02
C ALA A 146 -34.93 -30.86 11.69
N GLY A 147 -34.86 -30.23 10.51
CA GLY A 147 -33.76 -29.32 10.13
C GLY A 147 -33.64 -28.09 11.02
N LEU A 148 -34.75 -27.64 11.62
CA LEU A 148 -34.81 -26.54 12.59
C LEU A 148 -34.71 -27.00 14.06
N GLY A 149 -34.54 -28.31 14.33
CA GLY A 149 -34.54 -28.86 15.70
C GLY A 149 -35.92 -28.93 16.37
N LEU A 150 -37.00 -28.59 15.65
CA LEU A 150 -38.38 -28.48 16.15
C LEU A 150 -39.19 -29.78 16.07
N LEU A 151 -38.58 -30.92 15.74
CA LEU A 151 -39.29 -32.19 15.50
C LEU A 151 -40.16 -32.66 16.68
N ASN A 152 -39.75 -32.34 17.91
CA ASN A 152 -40.48 -32.68 19.15
C ASN A 152 -41.00 -31.41 19.88
N ALA A 153 -41.06 -30.27 19.18
CA ALA A 153 -41.47 -29.00 19.76
C ALA A 153 -42.99 -28.95 20.02
N THR A 154 -43.39 -28.25 21.07
CA THR A 154 -44.82 -27.94 21.31
C THR A 154 -45.32 -26.89 20.29
N PRO A 155 -46.64 -26.76 20.08
CA PRO A 155 -47.18 -25.71 19.22
C PRO A 155 -46.72 -24.30 19.61
N GLU A 156 -46.53 -24.01 20.90
CA GLU A 156 -46.02 -22.73 21.38
C GLU A 156 -44.57 -22.50 20.94
N GLN A 157 -43.72 -23.54 21.04
CA GLN A 157 -42.33 -23.48 20.58
C GLN A 157 -42.23 -23.34 19.05
N ILE A 158 -43.11 -24.01 18.29
CA ILE A 158 -43.22 -23.86 16.83
C ILE A 158 -43.66 -22.43 16.47
N ALA A 159 -44.67 -21.88 17.17
CA ALA A 159 -45.14 -20.51 16.99
C ALA A 159 -44.01 -19.48 17.23
N THR A 160 -43.25 -19.64 18.32
CA THR A 160 -42.13 -18.76 18.66
C THR A 160 -41.01 -18.82 17.62
N VAL A 161 -40.56 -20.01 17.22
CA VAL A 161 -39.36 -20.14 16.36
C VAL A 161 -39.66 -19.82 14.88
N LEU A 162 -40.87 -20.12 14.39
CA LEU A 162 -41.27 -19.78 13.02
C LEU A 162 -41.95 -18.40 12.89
N ASN A 163 -42.21 -17.70 14.01
CA ASN A 163 -43.00 -16.47 14.05
C ASN A 163 -44.34 -16.60 13.30
N VAL A 164 -45.12 -17.61 13.69
CA VAL A 164 -46.45 -17.93 13.12
C VAL A 164 -47.51 -17.86 14.21
N THR A 165 -48.79 -17.70 13.83
CA THR A 165 -49.86 -17.64 14.85
C THR A 165 -50.01 -18.98 15.57
N PRO A 166 -50.56 -19.01 16.81
CA PRO A 166 -50.79 -20.27 17.52
C PRO A 166 -51.62 -21.28 16.73
N GLU A 167 -52.60 -20.83 15.94
CA GLU A 167 -53.43 -21.67 15.08
C GLU A 167 -52.61 -22.30 13.95
N GLN A 168 -51.72 -21.53 13.32
CA GLN A 168 -50.80 -22.02 12.29
C GLN A 168 -49.81 -23.03 12.87
N ALA A 169 -49.28 -22.79 14.07
CA ALA A 169 -48.38 -23.72 14.74
C ALA A 169 -49.08 -25.03 15.16
N VAL A 170 -50.34 -24.97 15.59
CA VAL A 170 -51.18 -26.16 15.83
C VAL A 170 -51.44 -26.93 14.53
N ALA A 171 -51.71 -26.26 13.41
CA ALA A 171 -51.86 -26.91 12.10
C ALA A 171 -50.56 -27.62 11.67
N ILE A 172 -49.40 -26.97 11.84
CA ILE A 172 -48.08 -27.54 11.58
C ILE A 172 -47.80 -28.76 12.47
N TYR A 173 -48.06 -28.66 13.78
CA TYR A 173 -47.91 -29.76 14.72
C TYR A 173 -48.80 -30.95 14.34
N ASN A 174 -50.10 -30.71 14.10
CA ASN A 174 -51.04 -31.74 13.69
C ASN A 174 -50.58 -32.44 12.41
N ALA A 175 -50.13 -31.67 11.41
CA ALA A 175 -49.61 -32.20 10.16
C ALA A 175 -48.40 -33.13 10.34
N VAL A 176 -47.54 -32.86 11.32
CA VAL A 176 -46.39 -33.73 11.63
C VAL A 176 -46.79 -34.97 12.42
N THR A 177 -47.86 -34.92 13.22
CA THR A 177 -48.32 -36.08 14.01
C THR A 177 -49.11 -37.14 13.22
N VAL A 178 -49.45 -36.89 11.96
CA VAL A 178 -50.20 -37.85 11.13
C VAL A 178 -49.46 -39.19 11.00
N THR A 179 -50.20 -40.27 11.19
CA THR A 179 -49.74 -41.66 11.01
C THR A 179 -50.58 -42.38 9.94
N THR A 180 -49.99 -43.38 9.28
CA THR A 180 -50.72 -44.26 8.36
C THR A 180 -51.95 -44.90 9.02
N GLN A 181 -51.83 -45.32 10.29
CA GLN A 181 -52.94 -45.91 11.03
C GLN A 181 -54.10 -44.93 11.27
N GLN A 182 -53.86 -43.62 11.34
CA GLN A 182 -54.97 -42.65 11.36
C GLN A 182 -55.63 -42.54 9.98
N LEU A 183 -54.84 -42.43 8.91
CA LEU A 183 -55.32 -42.33 7.52
C LEU A 183 -56.14 -43.55 7.06
N ASP A 184 -55.79 -44.75 7.52
CA ASP A 184 -56.52 -45.99 7.23
C ASP A 184 -57.92 -46.03 7.90
N ASN A 185 -58.14 -45.24 8.95
CA ASN A 185 -59.41 -45.16 9.69
C ASN A 185 -60.26 -43.92 9.32
N MET A 186 -59.78 -43.06 8.41
CA MET A 186 -60.47 -41.84 7.98
C MET A 186 -61.32 -42.08 6.73
N THR A 187 -62.50 -41.44 6.67
CA THR A 187 -63.32 -41.40 5.45
C THR A 187 -62.63 -40.57 4.37
N ASP A 188 -63.06 -40.72 3.12
CA ASP A 188 -62.39 -40.07 2.00
C ASP A 188 -62.49 -38.53 2.06
N GLU A 189 -63.64 -37.96 2.48
CA GLU A 189 -63.76 -36.53 2.84
C GLU A 189 -62.79 -36.11 3.94
N GLN A 190 -62.62 -36.91 4.99
CA GLN A 190 -61.71 -36.59 6.10
C GLN A 190 -60.26 -36.57 5.63
N VAL A 191 -59.87 -37.48 4.75
CA VAL A 191 -58.54 -37.48 4.11
C VAL A 191 -58.35 -36.25 3.23
N LEU A 192 -59.35 -35.86 2.44
CA LEU A 192 -59.27 -34.66 1.60
C LEU A 192 -59.16 -33.37 2.42
N GLN A 193 -59.87 -33.28 3.54
CA GLN A 193 -59.73 -32.15 4.48
C GLN A 193 -58.34 -32.15 5.12
N LEU A 194 -57.84 -33.30 5.60
CA LEU A 194 -56.49 -33.41 6.17
C LEU A 194 -55.41 -33.08 5.13
N LEU A 195 -55.61 -33.46 3.86
CA LEU A 195 -54.71 -33.07 2.76
C LEU A 195 -54.60 -31.56 2.62
N HIS A 196 -55.74 -30.84 2.66
CA HIS A 196 -55.74 -29.38 2.63
C HIS A 196 -54.99 -28.78 3.84
N GLU A 197 -55.26 -29.26 5.05
CA GLU A 197 -54.60 -28.79 6.28
C GLU A 197 -53.08 -29.02 6.26
N VAL A 198 -52.63 -30.20 5.79
CA VAL A 198 -51.21 -30.57 5.71
C VAL A 198 -50.48 -29.80 4.59
N VAL A 199 -51.14 -29.53 3.46
CA VAL A 199 -50.60 -28.68 2.38
C VAL A 199 -50.45 -27.23 2.84
N VAL A 200 -51.43 -26.68 3.56
CA VAL A 200 -51.35 -25.33 4.14
C VAL A 200 -50.21 -25.25 5.16
N ALA A 201 -50.09 -26.24 6.05
CA ALA A 201 -48.97 -26.33 7.00
C ALA A 201 -47.61 -26.39 6.29
N HIS A 202 -47.49 -27.14 5.19
CA HIS A 202 -46.27 -27.19 4.39
C HIS A 202 -45.92 -25.84 3.76
N LYS A 203 -46.90 -25.15 3.16
CA LYS A 203 -46.68 -23.82 2.57
C LYS A 203 -46.15 -22.82 3.61
N ILE A 204 -46.77 -22.75 4.79
CA ILE A 204 -46.35 -21.83 5.87
C ILE A 204 -44.90 -22.10 6.31
N VAL A 205 -44.53 -23.37 6.48
CA VAL A 205 -43.16 -23.74 6.89
C VAL A 205 -42.14 -23.39 5.80
N VAL A 206 -42.46 -23.58 4.52
CA VAL A 206 -41.57 -23.22 3.40
C VAL A 206 -41.39 -21.70 3.31
N GLU A 207 -42.46 -20.91 3.41
CA GLU A 207 -42.40 -19.45 3.39
C GLU A 207 -41.55 -18.90 4.55
N ARG A 208 -41.74 -19.41 5.77
CA ARG A 208 -40.93 -18.99 6.92
C ARG A 208 -39.46 -19.41 6.82
N ILE A 209 -39.16 -20.61 6.30
CA ILE A 209 -37.78 -21.03 6.05
C ILE A 209 -37.12 -20.14 4.97
N LYS A 210 -37.85 -19.72 3.94
CA LYS A 210 -37.34 -18.75 2.94
C LYS A 210 -36.99 -17.42 3.62
N GLU A 211 -37.92 -16.81 4.35
CA GLU A 211 -37.68 -15.54 5.07
C GLU A 211 -36.50 -15.63 6.06
N MET A 212 -36.39 -16.75 6.80
CA MET A 212 -35.27 -16.98 7.72
C MET A 212 -33.94 -17.11 6.97
N THR A 213 -33.93 -17.76 5.81
CA THR A 213 -32.74 -17.95 4.98
C THR A 213 -32.30 -16.62 4.35
N GLU A 214 -33.24 -15.80 3.87
CA GLU A 214 -32.97 -14.45 3.35
C GLU A 214 -32.39 -13.53 4.43
N LYS A 215 -32.98 -13.49 5.64
CA LYS A 215 -32.43 -12.73 6.77
C LYS A 215 -31.05 -13.20 7.20
N VAL A 216 -30.79 -14.51 7.17
CA VAL A 216 -29.46 -15.06 7.45
C VAL A 216 -28.48 -14.74 6.34
N ALA A 217 -28.90 -14.74 5.07
CA ALA A 217 -28.06 -14.37 3.93
C ALA A 217 -27.64 -12.90 4.01
N GLU A 218 -28.56 -11.98 4.31
CA GLU A 218 -28.22 -10.56 4.45
C GLU A 218 -27.29 -10.33 5.65
N LYS A 219 -27.58 -10.92 6.81
CA LYS A 219 -26.69 -10.87 8.00
C LYS A 219 -25.34 -11.59 7.79
N VAL A 220 -25.21 -12.43 6.76
CA VAL A 220 -23.92 -13.01 6.34
C VAL A 220 -23.22 -12.08 5.36
N ARG A 221 -23.96 -11.43 4.45
CA ARG A 221 -23.46 -10.43 3.50
C ARG A 221 -22.87 -9.22 4.23
N GLU A 222 -23.61 -8.63 5.17
CA GLU A 222 -23.15 -7.53 6.04
C GLU A 222 -21.85 -7.91 6.76
N ARG A 223 -21.79 -9.08 7.40
CA ARG A 223 -20.58 -9.60 8.08
C ARG A 223 -19.45 -10.06 7.15
N ILE A 224 -19.68 -10.13 5.84
CA ILE A 224 -18.62 -10.32 4.85
C ILE A 224 -18.11 -8.93 4.43
N GLN A 225 -19.00 -7.97 4.18
CA GLN A 225 -18.65 -6.59 3.85
C GLN A 225 -17.86 -5.92 4.98
N GLN A 226 -18.29 -6.06 6.23
CA GLN A 226 -17.54 -5.59 7.41
C GLN A 226 -16.12 -6.15 7.47
N ARG A 227 -15.95 -7.47 7.44
CA ARG A 227 -14.61 -8.06 7.51
C ARG A 227 -13.73 -7.76 6.31
N VAL A 228 -14.30 -7.59 5.12
CA VAL A 228 -13.54 -7.13 3.95
C VAL A 228 -13.05 -5.69 4.17
N MET A 229 -13.87 -4.82 4.76
CA MET A 229 -13.52 -3.42 5.01
C MET A 229 -12.57 -3.22 6.18
N GLU A 230 -12.74 -3.95 7.28
CA GLU A 230 -11.74 -4.07 8.35
C GLU A 230 -10.39 -4.50 7.76
N ARG A 231 -10.37 -5.56 6.94
CA ARG A 231 -9.11 -6.05 6.36
C ARG A 231 -8.48 -5.08 5.37
N ILE A 232 -9.29 -4.33 4.61
CA ILE A 232 -8.78 -3.24 3.77
C ILE A 232 -8.19 -2.15 4.65
N ALA A 233 -8.88 -1.71 5.72
CA ALA A 233 -8.39 -0.67 6.62
C ALA A 233 -7.07 -1.07 7.30
N GLU A 234 -6.97 -2.30 7.82
CA GLU A 234 -5.72 -2.88 8.34
C GLU A 234 -4.60 -2.81 7.30
N THR A 235 -4.86 -3.23 6.06
CA THR A 235 -3.85 -3.20 4.98
C THR A 235 -3.41 -1.76 4.65
N VAL A 236 -4.34 -0.80 4.71
CA VAL A 236 -4.04 0.63 4.47
C VAL A 236 -3.22 1.21 5.62
N GLU A 237 -3.50 0.85 6.86
CA GLU A 237 -2.75 1.25 8.06
C GLU A 237 -1.33 0.65 8.09
N GLU A 238 -1.18 -0.63 7.74
CA GLU A 238 0.14 -1.27 7.53
C GLU A 238 0.97 -0.52 6.47
N MET A 239 0.35 -0.18 5.33
CA MET A 239 1.01 0.64 4.30
C MET A 239 1.29 2.07 4.79
N ALA A 240 0.41 2.67 5.59
CA ALA A 240 0.60 3.99 6.17
C ALA A 240 1.85 4.02 7.07
N HIS A 241 2.06 2.99 7.89
CA HIS A 241 3.27 2.85 8.72
C HIS A 241 4.53 2.57 7.88
N GLN A 242 4.46 1.73 6.84
CA GLN A 242 5.59 1.48 5.94
C GLN A 242 6.03 2.74 5.17
N LEU A 243 5.07 3.61 4.83
CA LEU A 243 5.29 4.86 4.10
C LEU A 243 5.45 6.08 5.02
N ASN A 244 5.29 5.93 6.34
CA ASN A 244 5.26 7.02 7.31
C ASN A 244 4.28 8.17 6.93
N ASP A 245 3.11 7.81 6.39
CA ASP A 245 2.11 8.75 5.87
C ASP A 245 0.89 8.83 6.82
N THR A 246 0.85 9.93 7.59
CA THR A 246 -0.19 10.20 8.60
C THR A 246 -1.60 10.37 8.03
N GLU A 247 -1.74 10.65 6.74
CA GLU A 247 -3.06 10.81 6.10
C GLU A 247 -3.53 9.51 5.45
N LEU A 248 -2.62 8.59 5.10
CA LEU A 248 -3.00 7.19 4.88
C LEU A 248 -3.55 6.56 6.17
N VAL A 249 -3.03 6.91 7.36
CA VAL A 249 -3.63 6.52 8.65
C VAL A 249 -5.06 7.09 8.78
N GLN A 250 -5.27 8.38 8.44
CA GLN A 250 -6.62 8.98 8.48
C GLN A 250 -7.59 8.33 7.49
N LEU A 251 -7.13 7.92 6.30
CA LEU A 251 -7.95 7.18 5.34
C LEU A 251 -8.30 5.77 5.85
N ALA A 252 -7.38 5.10 6.55
CA ALA A 252 -7.66 3.83 7.24
C ALA A 252 -8.67 4.01 8.39
N GLU A 253 -8.55 5.08 9.17
CA GLU A 253 -9.52 5.47 10.21
C GLU A 253 -10.90 5.75 9.60
N GLN A 254 -10.98 6.43 8.45
CA GLN A 254 -12.23 6.66 7.73
C GLN A 254 -12.86 5.35 7.23
N LEU A 255 -12.05 4.40 6.73
CA LEU A 255 -12.51 3.06 6.37
C LEU A 255 -13.05 2.30 7.61
N ARG A 256 -12.38 2.39 8.76
CA ARG A 256 -12.88 1.84 10.04
C ARG A 256 -14.18 2.50 10.50
N ASN A 257 -14.30 3.81 10.38
CA ASN A 257 -15.50 4.55 10.80
C ASN A 257 -16.69 4.25 9.89
N MET A 258 -16.51 4.20 8.56
CA MET A 258 -17.50 3.65 7.63
C MET A 258 -17.89 2.21 8.00
N THR A 259 -16.96 1.45 8.57
CA THR A 259 -17.20 0.04 8.96
C THR A 259 -18.04 -0.12 10.21
N ARG A 260 -17.79 0.72 11.23
CA ARG A 260 -18.55 0.78 12.46
C ARG A 260 -19.97 1.31 12.22
N LEU A 261 -20.07 2.39 11.43
CA LEU A 261 -21.35 3.07 11.13
C LEU A 261 -22.20 2.36 10.05
N GLY A 262 -21.68 1.31 9.40
CA GLY A 262 -22.39 0.56 8.35
C GLY A 262 -22.68 1.35 7.06
N ASN A 263 -22.17 2.57 6.91
CA ASN A 263 -22.48 3.49 5.81
C ASN A 263 -21.66 3.18 4.54
N TYR A 264 -21.86 1.97 3.99
CA TYR A 264 -21.15 1.46 2.82
C TYR A 264 -21.92 1.68 1.52
N THR A 265 -22.16 2.93 1.12
CA THR A 265 -22.57 3.16 -0.27
C THR A 265 -21.41 2.76 -1.19
N ALA A 266 -21.73 2.11 -2.32
CA ALA A 266 -20.70 1.72 -3.29
C ALA A 266 -19.92 2.93 -3.83
N GLU A 267 -20.55 4.11 -3.84
CA GLU A 267 -19.96 5.38 -4.24
C GLU A 267 -18.92 5.88 -3.22
N ASN A 268 -19.28 5.99 -1.93
CA ASN A 268 -18.37 6.42 -0.86
C ASN A 268 -17.15 5.48 -0.78
N VAL A 269 -17.39 4.17 -0.83
CA VAL A 269 -16.34 3.14 -0.88
C VAL A 269 -15.42 3.35 -2.08
N THR A 270 -15.97 3.55 -3.28
CA THR A 270 -15.16 3.72 -4.49
C THR A 270 -14.35 5.01 -4.44
N GLN A 271 -14.92 6.10 -3.91
CA GLN A 271 -14.24 7.38 -3.76
C GLN A 271 -13.09 7.30 -2.75
N LEU A 272 -13.33 6.73 -1.56
CA LEU A 272 -12.31 6.57 -0.53
C LEU A 272 -11.18 5.63 -1.00
N MET A 273 -11.51 4.53 -1.69
CA MET A 273 -10.52 3.64 -2.28
C MET A 273 -9.71 4.29 -3.42
N LYS A 274 -10.31 5.18 -4.22
CA LYS A 274 -9.54 5.99 -5.18
C LYS A 274 -8.53 6.89 -4.49
N GLN A 275 -8.91 7.56 -3.39
CA GLN A 275 -8.00 8.41 -2.61
C GLN A 275 -6.84 7.60 -2.01
N VAL A 276 -7.14 6.46 -1.39
CA VAL A 276 -6.15 5.50 -0.87
C VAL A 276 -5.16 5.06 -1.96
N VAL A 277 -5.66 4.57 -3.11
CA VAL A 277 -4.80 4.11 -4.21
C VAL A 277 -3.97 5.26 -4.78
N ALA A 278 -4.57 6.42 -5.02
CA ALA A 278 -3.88 7.60 -5.52
C ALA A 278 -2.72 8.03 -4.60
N ARG A 279 -2.96 8.04 -3.28
CA ARG A 279 -1.96 8.40 -2.28
C ARG A 279 -0.82 7.39 -2.20
N ILE A 280 -1.13 6.09 -2.24
CA ILE A 280 -0.10 5.02 -2.28
C ILE A 280 0.73 5.09 -3.57
N GLU A 281 0.11 5.30 -4.73
CA GLU A 281 0.83 5.45 -6.00
C GLU A 281 1.78 6.66 -5.97
N ALA A 282 1.31 7.81 -5.49
CA ALA A 282 2.11 9.03 -5.37
C ALA A 282 3.29 8.87 -4.40
N HIS A 283 3.04 8.31 -3.21
CA HIS A 283 4.09 8.12 -2.21
C HIS A 283 5.15 7.12 -2.69
N LYS A 284 4.74 6.00 -3.32
CA LYS A 284 5.69 5.05 -3.93
C LYS A 284 6.48 5.66 -5.08
N ALA A 285 5.84 6.49 -5.92
CA ALA A 285 6.51 7.24 -6.99
C ALA A 285 7.58 8.20 -6.44
N PHE A 286 7.26 8.93 -5.36
CA PHE A 286 8.19 9.82 -4.66
C PHE A 286 9.38 9.08 -4.04
N MET A 287 9.13 8.01 -3.28
CA MET A 287 10.19 7.20 -2.66
C MET A 287 11.11 6.55 -3.70
N LEU A 288 10.54 6.06 -4.82
CA LEU A 288 11.31 5.48 -5.92
C LEU A 288 12.14 6.54 -6.67
N ALA A 289 11.65 7.76 -6.83
CA ALA A 289 12.42 8.88 -7.37
C ALA A 289 13.65 9.20 -6.52
N MET A 290 13.46 9.36 -5.20
CA MET A 290 14.56 9.61 -4.25
C MET A 290 15.60 8.48 -4.24
N GLN A 291 15.15 7.21 -4.26
CA GLN A 291 16.06 6.06 -4.33
C GLN A 291 16.86 6.02 -5.63
N ILE A 292 16.25 6.34 -6.77
CA ILE A 292 16.93 6.34 -8.07
C ILE A 292 17.95 7.49 -8.14
N ASP A 293 17.64 8.68 -7.61
CA ASP A 293 18.65 9.76 -7.55
C ASP A 293 19.82 9.39 -6.64
N ASN A 294 19.58 8.93 -5.41
CA ASN A 294 20.67 8.55 -4.50
C ASN A 294 21.54 7.41 -5.09
N ALA A 295 20.92 6.42 -5.72
CA ALA A 295 21.63 5.39 -6.47
C ALA A 295 22.44 5.98 -7.65
N THR A 296 21.90 6.98 -8.35
CA THR A 296 22.57 7.72 -9.43
C THR A 296 23.79 8.46 -8.90
N MET A 297 23.68 9.20 -7.80
CA MET A 297 24.80 9.93 -7.19
C MET A 297 25.89 8.98 -6.64
N THR A 298 25.49 7.88 -5.99
CA THR A 298 26.41 6.83 -5.54
C THR A 298 27.19 6.23 -6.72
N ARG A 299 26.54 6.04 -7.87
CA ARG A 299 27.18 5.57 -9.10
C ARG A 299 28.15 6.60 -9.69
N LEU A 300 27.79 7.89 -9.69
CA LEU A 300 28.70 8.96 -10.10
C LEU A 300 29.98 9.00 -9.23
N LEU A 301 29.88 8.73 -7.92
CA LEU A 301 31.07 8.60 -7.05
C LEU A 301 31.94 7.39 -7.40
N GLN A 302 31.35 6.24 -7.72
CA GLN A 302 32.09 5.06 -8.15
C GLN A 302 32.89 5.34 -9.43
N MET A 303 32.32 6.11 -10.36
CA MET A 303 33.00 6.51 -11.60
C MET A 303 34.22 7.40 -11.39
N VAL A 304 34.28 8.23 -10.34
CA VAL A 304 35.47 9.05 -10.04
C VAL A 304 36.71 8.18 -9.81
N ASN A 305 36.51 6.96 -9.31
CA ASN A 305 37.58 5.99 -9.07
C ASN A 305 37.83 5.04 -10.26
N ALA A 306 37.06 5.14 -11.34
CA ALA A 306 37.21 4.28 -12.51
C ALA A 306 38.38 4.73 -13.40
N THR A 307 39.27 3.80 -13.73
CA THR A 307 40.50 4.11 -14.50
C THR A 307 40.30 4.22 -16.01
N ASN A 308 39.13 3.89 -16.56
CA ASN A 308 38.84 3.88 -18.00
C ASN A 308 37.66 4.80 -18.36
N VAL A 309 37.93 5.87 -19.12
CA VAL A 309 36.90 6.83 -19.58
C VAL A 309 36.00 6.27 -20.69
N THR A 310 36.42 5.23 -21.40
CA THR A 310 35.60 4.60 -22.45
C THR A 310 34.36 3.92 -21.84
N ASP A 311 34.57 3.24 -20.71
CA ASP A 311 33.51 2.54 -19.98
C ASP A 311 32.55 3.56 -19.33
N ILE A 312 33.08 4.67 -18.81
CA ILE A 312 32.31 5.82 -18.31
C ILE A 312 31.31 6.33 -19.36
N GLY A 313 31.73 6.50 -20.62
CA GLY A 313 30.86 7.02 -21.68
C GLY A 313 29.68 6.10 -22.01
N GLN A 314 29.91 4.78 -22.05
CA GLN A 314 28.85 3.79 -22.28
C GLN A 314 27.94 3.64 -21.06
N TYR A 315 28.52 3.63 -19.86
CA TYR A 315 27.80 3.51 -18.59
C TYR A 315 26.84 4.68 -18.37
N MET A 316 27.30 5.91 -18.60
CA MET A 316 26.47 7.10 -18.45
C MET A 316 25.31 7.13 -19.45
N LYS A 317 25.51 6.63 -20.67
CA LYS A 317 24.43 6.47 -21.64
C LYS A 317 23.36 5.50 -21.13
N GLN A 318 23.75 4.36 -20.54
CA GLN A 318 22.80 3.41 -19.94
C GLN A 318 22.05 4.02 -18.75
N LEU A 319 22.73 4.82 -17.92
CA LEU A 319 22.13 5.53 -16.80
C LEU A 319 21.10 6.57 -17.28
N GLN A 320 21.44 7.37 -18.29
CA GLN A 320 20.53 8.31 -18.95
C GLN A 320 19.30 7.61 -19.58
N GLU A 321 19.51 6.49 -20.28
CA GLU A 321 18.42 5.68 -20.85
C GLU A 321 17.49 5.10 -19.76
N SER A 322 18.03 4.78 -18.59
CA SER A 322 17.25 4.31 -17.43
C SER A 322 16.46 5.44 -16.77
N LEU A 323 17.07 6.61 -16.59
CA LEU A 323 16.42 7.80 -16.02
C LEU A 323 15.30 8.32 -16.94
N ALA A 324 15.51 8.33 -18.26
CA ALA A 324 14.47 8.69 -19.23
C ALA A 324 13.26 7.75 -19.19
N LYS A 325 13.46 6.44 -18.96
CA LYS A 325 12.37 5.48 -18.74
C LYS A 325 11.62 5.74 -17.44
N ALA A 326 12.35 6.01 -16.35
CA ALA A 326 11.75 6.30 -15.04
C ALA A 326 10.94 7.61 -15.06
N LEU A 327 11.46 8.67 -15.67
CA LEU A 327 10.73 9.93 -15.91
C LEU A 327 9.43 9.70 -16.69
N LYS A 328 9.48 8.89 -17.77
CA LYS A 328 8.29 8.53 -18.54
C LYS A 328 7.24 7.76 -17.72
N LEU A 329 7.67 6.90 -16.80
CA LEU A 329 6.76 6.17 -15.89
C LEU A 329 6.14 7.12 -14.85
N LEU A 330 6.93 8.01 -14.26
CA LEU A 330 6.41 9.03 -13.31
C LEU A 330 5.40 9.96 -13.98
N GLU A 331 5.64 10.38 -15.23
CA GLU A 331 4.69 11.18 -16.00
C GLU A 331 3.38 10.41 -16.29
N GLN A 332 3.45 9.09 -16.52
CA GLN A 332 2.26 8.26 -16.62
C GLN A 332 1.49 8.14 -15.31
N VAL A 333 2.17 8.16 -14.15
CA VAL A 333 1.53 8.24 -12.84
C VAL A 333 0.88 9.62 -12.65
N ARG A 334 1.56 10.72 -12.97
CA ARG A 334 1.01 12.09 -12.90
C ARG A 334 -0.30 12.22 -13.70
N VAL A 335 -0.29 11.80 -14.97
CA VAL A 335 -1.48 11.83 -15.84
C VAL A 335 -2.61 10.95 -15.29
N ARG A 336 -2.29 9.79 -14.70
CA ARG A 336 -3.29 8.91 -14.08
C ARG A 336 -3.93 9.54 -12.84
N LEU A 337 -3.13 10.16 -11.96
CA LEU A 337 -3.63 10.84 -10.76
C LEU A 337 -4.52 12.04 -11.12
N GLN A 338 -4.17 12.79 -12.16
CA GLN A 338 -5.03 13.84 -12.72
C GLN A 338 -6.37 13.27 -13.24
N GLN A 339 -6.35 12.14 -13.96
CA GLN A 339 -7.56 11.45 -14.43
C GLN A 339 -8.41 10.84 -13.30
N MET A 340 -7.81 10.57 -12.14
CA MET A 340 -8.50 10.11 -10.94
C MET A 340 -9.09 11.25 -10.09
N GLU A 341 -8.87 12.51 -10.50
CA GLU A 341 -9.19 13.70 -9.69
C GLU A 341 -8.56 13.63 -8.28
N ALA A 342 -7.33 13.12 -8.22
CA ALA A 342 -6.59 12.97 -6.97
C ALA A 342 -6.34 14.34 -6.30
N ASP A 343 -6.24 14.33 -4.97
CA ASP A 343 -6.04 15.54 -4.17
C ASP A 343 -4.79 16.34 -4.62
N PRO A 344 -4.83 17.69 -4.61
CA PRO A 344 -3.67 18.52 -4.98
C PRO A 344 -2.36 18.16 -4.27
N GLU A 345 -2.39 17.72 -3.01
CA GLU A 345 -1.19 17.25 -2.29
C GLU A 345 -0.60 15.99 -2.94
N VAL A 346 -1.47 15.04 -3.31
CA VAL A 346 -1.10 13.78 -3.98
C VAL A 346 -0.53 14.05 -5.36
N GLN A 347 -1.08 15.03 -6.10
CA GLN A 347 -0.50 15.48 -7.37
C GLN A 347 0.86 16.17 -7.17
N ASN A 348 0.99 17.01 -6.14
CA ASN A 348 2.24 17.73 -5.84
C ASN A 348 3.38 16.77 -5.45
N MET A 349 3.11 15.69 -4.69
CA MET A 349 4.12 14.67 -4.38
C MET A 349 4.74 14.05 -5.66
N VAL A 350 3.93 13.75 -6.69
CA VAL A 350 4.46 13.23 -7.96
C VAL A 350 5.15 14.32 -8.78
N GLN A 351 4.70 15.57 -8.70
CA GLN A 351 5.41 16.69 -9.33
C GLN A 351 6.79 16.92 -8.69
N THR A 352 6.91 16.84 -7.36
CA THR A 352 8.19 16.88 -6.63
C THR A 352 9.09 15.70 -7.02
N ALA A 353 8.53 14.50 -7.15
CA ALA A 353 9.25 13.31 -7.63
C ALA A 353 9.82 13.49 -9.04
N LEU A 354 9.02 14.06 -9.96
CA LEU A 354 9.44 14.43 -11.31
C LEU A 354 10.53 15.50 -11.31
N LYS A 355 10.41 16.55 -10.47
CA LYS A 355 11.42 17.61 -10.35
C LYS A 355 12.77 17.06 -9.87
N SER A 356 12.79 16.20 -8.84
CA SER A 356 14.04 15.55 -8.37
C SER A 356 14.65 14.65 -9.46
N MET A 357 13.86 13.79 -10.10
CA MET A 357 14.34 12.89 -11.16
C MET A 357 14.83 13.60 -12.43
N THR A 358 14.23 14.74 -12.77
CA THR A 358 14.71 15.62 -13.84
C THR A 358 16.06 16.23 -13.45
N GLY A 359 16.18 16.73 -12.22
CA GLY A 359 17.46 17.22 -11.67
C GLY A 359 18.57 16.15 -11.64
N ALA A 360 18.23 14.89 -11.35
CA ALA A 360 19.14 13.75 -11.40
C ALA A 360 19.64 13.48 -12.84
N ASN A 361 18.70 13.43 -13.80
CA ASN A 361 18.99 13.24 -15.22
C ASN A 361 19.86 14.37 -15.80
N GLU A 362 19.57 15.63 -15.48
CA GLU A 362 20.40 16.77 -15.85
C GLU A 362 21.81 16.68 -15.24
N THR A 363 21.94 16.24 -13.98
CA THR A 363 23.25 16.05 -13.33
C THR A 363 24.08 14.99 -14.06
N VAL A 364 23.45 13.88 -14.49
CA VAL A 364 24.07 12.85 -15.33
C VAL A 364 24.50 13.42 -16.68
N GLN A 365 23.66 14.21 -17.34
CA GLN A 365 23.99 14.86 -18.61
C GLN A 365 25.15 15.85 -18.48
N GLN A 366 25.20 16.64 -17.41
CA GLN A 366 26.31 17.55 -17.11
C GLN A 366 27.63 16.79 -16.94
N VAL A 367 27.64 15.65 -16.22
CA VAL A 367 28.85 14.79 -16.14
C VAL A 367 29.23 14.24 -17.52
N MET A 368 28.26 13.85 -18.37
CA MET A 368 28.56 13.38 -19.73
C MET A 368 29.19 14.49 -20.59
N THR A 369 28.61 15.69 -20.59
CA THR A 369 29.14 16.84 -21.33
C THR A 369 30.51 17.22 -20.81
N ALA A 370 30.67 17.38 -19.50
CA ALA A 370 31.96 17.66 -18.87
C ALA A 370 33.04 16.61 -19.21
N ALA A 371 32.71 15.32 -19.18
CA ALA A 371 33.63 14.24 -19.54
C ALA A 371 34.03 14.29 -21.02
N LYS A 372 33.08 14.57 -21.94
CA LYS A 372 33.38 14.79 -23.37
C LYS A 372 34.34 15.97 -23.57
N ILE A 373 34.12 17.09 -22.87
CA ILE A 373 34.95 18.30 -22.95
C ILE A 373 36.39 18.01 -22.54
N TYR A 374 36.58 17.43 -21.35
CA TYR A 374 37.92 17.10 -20.85
C TYR A 374 38.62 16.01 -21.68
N ALA A 375 37.88 15.05 -22.23
CA ALA A 375 38.41 14.05 -23.16
C ALA A 375 38.87 14.68 -24.48
N LYS A 376 38.08 15.58 -25.09
CA LYS A 376 38.48 16.35 -26.28
C LYS A 376 39.74 17.20 -26.02
N ALA A 377 39.89 17.73 -24.81
CA ALA A 377 41.06 18.52 -24.39
C ALA A 377 42.31 17.68 -24.03
N GLY A 378 42.26 16.34 -24.14
CA GLY A 378 43.41 15.47 -23.87
C GLY A 378 43.79 15.33 -22.39
N VAL A 379 42.88 15.66 -21.46
CA VAL A 379 43.13 15.54 -20.02
C VAL A 379 43.08 14.07 -19.59
N ASN A 380 44.03 13.64 -18.74
CA ASN A 380 44.13 12.25 -18.26
C ASN A 380 42.79 11.75 -17.69
N ALA A 381 42.38 10.57 -18.15
CA ALA A 381 41.10 9.92 -17.89
C ALA A 381 40.61 10.00 -16.43
N THR A 382 41.49 9.72 -15.46
CA THR A 382 41.16 9.72 -14.03
C THR A 382 40.88 11.12 -13.48
N ASN A 383 41.60 12.13 -13.95
CA ASN A 383 41.36 13.53 -13.57
C ASN A 383 40.11 14.08 -14.26
N THR A 384 39.87 13.66 -15.50
CA THR A 384 38.69 13.99 -16.30
C THR A 384 37.39 13.57 -15.61
N ALA A 385 37.32 12.35 -15.08
CA ALA A 385 36.13 11.88 -14.35
C ALA A 385 35.89 12.66 -13.05
N ALA A 386 36.93 12.87 -12.25
CA ALA A 386 36.85 13.61 -10.98
C ALA A 386 36.38 15.06 -11.17
N GLU A 387 36.95 15.79 -12.13
CA GLU A 387 36.57 17.19 -12.39
C GLU A 387 35.20 17.29 -13.08
N ALA A 388 34.79 16.31 -13.89
CA ALA A 388 33.44 16.27 -14.45
C ALA A 388 32.36 16.11 -13.37
N VAL A 389 32.56 15.19 -12.42
CA VAL A 389 31.64 14.99 -11.28
C VAL A 389 31.63 16.22 -10.36
N LYS A 390 32.77 16.86 -10.11
CA LYS A 390 32.83 18.12 -9.34
C LYS A 390 31.99 19.24 -9.96
N VAL A 391 32.09 19.45 -11.28
CA VAL A 391 31.31 20.52 -11.93
C VAL A 391 29.81 20.20 -11.89
N ALA A 392 29.39 18.95 -12.13
CA ALA A 392 27.99 18.58 -12.02
C ALA A 392 27.45 18.72 -10.59
N PHE A 393 28.24 18.40 -9.56
CA PHE A 393 27.85 18.66 -8.17
C PHE A 393 27.79 20.16 -7.85
N ALA A 394 28.67 21.00 -8.40
CA ALA A 394 28.57 22.45 -8.28
C ALA A 394 27.28 22.99 -8.94
N ALA A 395 26.96 22.52 -10.14
CA ALA A 395 25.73 22.87 -10.84
C ALA A 395 24.47 22.41 -10.09
N ARG A 396 24.45 21.19 -9.54
CA ARG A 396 23.35 20.70 -8.69
C ARG A 396 23.20 21.53 -7.42
N ILE A 397 24.32 21.86 -6.76
CA ILE A 397 24.34 22.76 -5.59
C ILE A 397 23.71 24.11 -5.93
N ASP A 398 24.07 24.71 -7.07
CA ASP A 398 23.53 26.01 -7.48
C ASP A 398 22.04 25.92 -7.85
N ARG A 399 21.58 24.81 -8.46
CA ARG A 399 20.16 24.52 -8.69
C ARG A 399 19.38 24.42 -7.38
N LEU A 400 19.90 23.70 -6.40
CA LEU A 400 19.26 23.56 -5.09
C LEU A 400 19.23 24.89 -4.32
N ALA A 401 20.29 25.70 -4.42
CA ALA A 401 20.30 27.05 -3.86
C ALA A 401 19.23 27.96 -4.50
N ALA A 402 19.03 27.86 -5.81
CA ALA A 402 17.97 28.57 -6.51
C ALA A 402 16.57 28.09 -6.06
N ARG A 403 16.37 26.77 -5.92
CA ARG A 403 15.12 26.17 -5.44
C ARG A 403 14.77 26.59 -4.01
N ILE A 404 15.73 26.53 -3.09
CA ILE A 404 15.59 27.06 -1.72
C ILE A 404 15.18 28.54 -1.78
N SER A 405 15.85 29.37 -2.57
CA SER A 405 15.53 30.80 -2.68
C SER A 405 14.12 31.08 -3.24
N THR A 406 13.62 30.22 -4.13
CA THR A 406 12.24 30.28 -4.66
C THR A 406 11.22 29.81 -3.62
N LEU A 407 11.52 28.77 -2.84
CA LEU A 407 10.60 28.28 -1.81
C LEU A 407 10.57 29.18 -0.57
N GLU A 408 11.73 29.70 -0.13
CA GLU A 408 11.82 30.78 0.89
C GLU A 408 10.97 31.99 0.44
N ALA A 409 10.94 32.25 -0.88
CA ALA A 409 10.20 33.34 -1.46
C ALA A 409 8.67 33.15 -1.39
N GLU A 410 8.22 31.94 -1.72
CA GLU A 410 6.83 31.51 -1.68
C GLU A 410 6.31 31.44 -0.24
N ILE A 411 7.02 30.77 0.67
CA ILE A 411 6.65 30.68 2.10
C ILE A 411 6.55 32.08 2.70
N THR A 412 7.55 32.96 2.46
CA THR A 412 7.48 34.35 2.93
C THR A 412 6.25 35.07 2.39
N MET A 413 5.84 34.82 1.14
CA MET A 413 4.62 35.41 0.59
C MET A 413 3.38 34.85 1.29
N LEU A 414 3.28 33.52 1.43
CA LEU A 414 2.18 32.82 2.06
C LEU A 414 1.97 33.29 3.52
N MET A 415 3.05 33.44 4.30
CA MET A 415 3.02 33.96 5.67
C MET A 415 2.50 35.39 5.77
N ASN A 416 2.61 36.19 4.69
CA ASN A 416 2.08 37.55 4.63
C ASN A 416 0.64 37.64 4.10
N VAL A 417 0.05 36.56 3.54
CA VAL A 417 -1.37 36.52 3.15
C VAL A 417 -2.25 35.79 4.13
N THR A 418 -1.76 34.70 4.73
CA THR A 418 -2.56 33.93 5.65
C THR A 418 -2.52 34.52 7.05
N SER A 419 -3.69 34.68 7.65
CA SER A 419 -3.86 34.99 9.07
C SER A 419 -4.38 33.77 9.85
N ASP A 420 -4.55 32.63 9.17
CA ASP A 420 -4.98 31.40 9.80
C ASP A 420 -3.81 30.77 10.60
N PRO A 421 -3.97 30.46 11.90
CA PRO A 421 -2.90 29.90 12.71
C PRO A 421 -2.34 28.57 12.19
N LYS A 422 -3.19 27.66 11.70
CA LYS A 422 -2.75 26.34 11.23
C LYS A 422 -1.94 26.44 9.93
N ALA A 423 -2.35 27.33 9.03
CA ALA A 423 -1.56 27.66 7.84
C ALA A 423 -0.24 28.36 8.21
N LEU A 424 -0.23 29.24 9.21
CA LEU A 424 1.01 29.87 9.69
C LEU A 424 1.96 28.85 10.33
N ASP A 425 1.47 27.91 11.13
CA ASP A 425 2.28 26.86 11.75
C ASP A 425 2.98 26.00 10.68
N LEU A 426 2.22 25.49 9.69
CA LEU A 426 2.78 24.76 8.54
C LEU A 426 3.83 25.56 7.74
N LEU A 427 3.67 26.89 7.64
CA LEU A 427 4.65 27.75 6.97
C LEU A 427 5.90 28.02 7.82
N HIS A 428 5.79 27.99 9.15
CA HIS A 428 6.97 28.01 10.02
C HIS A 428 7.73 26.69 9.91
N ASP A 429 7.05 25.55 9.94
CA ASP A 429 7.66 24.22 9.73
C ASP A 429 8.38 24.16 8.37
N ALA A 430 7.74 24.64 7.30
CA ALA A 430 8.35 24.76 5.97
C ALA A 430 9.60 25.65 5.95
N MET A 431 9.60 26.75 6.71
CA MET A 431 10.74 27.67 6.80
C MET A 431 11.90 27.07 7.62
N GLU A 432 11.61 26.29 8.66
CA GLU A 432 12.62 25.58 9.46
C GLU A 432 13.36 24.55 8.60
N GLU A 433 12.64 23.71 7.85
CA GLU A 433 13.23 22.78 6.89
C GLU A 433 14.07 23.48 5.81
N LEU A 434 13.67 24.66 5.34
CA LEU A 434 14.50 25.44 4.40
C LEU A 434 15.76 26.02 5.02
N ILE A 435 15.73 26.43 6.28
CA ILE A 435 16.92 26.90 7.00
C ILE A 435 17.94 25.75 7.12
N ASP A 436 17.48 24.55 7.47
CA ASP A 436 18.32 23.36 7.57
C ASP A 436 18.83 22.88 6.20
N ALA A 437 17.99 22.93 5.15
CA ALA A 437 18.43 22.69 3.77
C ALA A 437 19.52 23.69 3.33
N ASN A 438 19.36 24.98 3.65
CA ASN A 438 20.32 26.03 3.27
C ASN A 438 21.66 25.87 4.02
N ALA A 439 21.62 25.54 5.32
CA ALA A 439 22.79 25.24 6.12
C ALA A 439 23.54 24.00 5.60
N THR A 440 22.82 22.91 5.33
CA THR A 440 23.37 21.65 4.80
C THR A 440 23.97 21.84 3.40
N LEU A 441 23.35 22.68 2.56
CA LEU A 441 23.86 23.03 1.24
C LEU A 441 25.15 23.87 1.30
N ALA A 442 25.29 24.73 2.31
CA ALA A 442 26.54 25.45 2.57
C ALA A 442 27.67 24.48 3.00
N GLU A 443 27.36 23.46 3.81
CA GLU A 443 28.32 22.37 4.08
C GLU A 443 28.69 21.57 2.83
N ALA A 444 27.73 21.31 1.94
CA ALA A 444 27.99 20.59 0.68
C ALA A 444 28.95 21.36 -0.22
N ARG A 445 28.83 22.70 -0.30
CA ARG A 445 29.80 23.58 -0.98
C ARG A 445 31.20 23.44 -0.41
N VAL A 446 31.34 23.51 0.92
CA VAL A 446 32.65 23.38 1.60
C VAL A 446 33.26 21.98 1.39
N ALA A 447 32.45 20.92 1.42
CA ALA A 447 32.91 19.56 1.14
C ALA A 447 33.37 19.40 -0.33
N LEU A 448 32.69 20.05 -1.27
CA LEU A 448 33.04 20.03 -2.69
C LEU A 448 34.37 20.77 -2.97
N GLU A 449 34.58 21.92 -2.33
CA GLU A 449 35.86 22.65 -2.37
C GLU A 449 37.03 21.84 -1.80
N GLN A 450 36.76 21.04 -0.76
CA GLN A 450 37.73 20.11 -0.16
C GLN A 450 37.96 18.84 -1.01
N GLY A 451 37.09 18.58 -2.00
CA GLY A 451 37.14 17.37 -2.82
C GLY A 451 36.57 16.12 -2.15
N ASP A 452 35.88 16.25 -1.02
CA ASP A 452 35.22 15.14 -0.32
C ASP A 452 33.86 14.83 -0.95
N LEU A 453 33.90 14.23 -2.14
CA LEU A 453 32.71 13.95 -2.94
C LEU A 453 31.74 12.99 -2.23
N VAL A 454 32.24 12.10 -1.36
CA VAL A 454 31.39 11.19 -0.58
C VAL A 454 30.56 11.98 0.43
N LYS A 455 31.16 12.94 1.13
CA LYS A 455 30.41 13.85 2.02
C LYS A 455 29.45 14.74 1.22
N VAL A 456 29.85 15.21 0.02
CA VAL A 456 28.96 16.01 -0.86
C VAL A 456 27.67 15.25 -1.19
N VAL A 457 27.75 14.00 -1.66
CA VAL A 457 26.53 13.24 -2.02
C VAL A 457 25.61 13.04 -0.83
N LYS A 458 26.15 12.71 0.35
CA LYS A 458 25.32 12.58 1.54
C LYS A 458 24.62 13.91 1.89
N LEU A 459 25.35 15.01 1.90
CA LEU A 459 24.78 16.32 2.20
C LEU A 459 23.74 16.75 1.17
N LEU A 460 23.89 16.39 -0.12
CA LEU A 460 22.87 16.70 -1.14
C LEU A 460 21.59 15.86 -1.00
N ASP A 461 21.70 14.59 -0.59
CA ASP A 461 20.56 13.74 -0.23
C ASP A 461 19.81 14.31 0.99
N ASP A 462 20.54 14.77 2.01
CA ASP A 462 19.97 15.44 3.18
C ASP A 462 19.29 16.80 2.80
N VAL A 463 19.89 17.60 1.91
CA VAL A 463 19.28 18.85 1.37
C VAL A 463 17.99 18.58 0.60
N GLU A 464 17.95 17.56 -0.27
CA GLU A 464 16.73 17.26 -1.04
C GLU A 464 15.61 16.70 -0.16
N ARG A 465 15.94 15.99 0.93
CA ARG A 465 14.95 15.55 1.91
C ARG A 465 14.24 16.73 2.57
N SER A 466 14.99 17.68 3.13
CA SER A 466 14.41 18.89 3.74
C SER A 466 13.69 19.78 2.73
N LEU A 467 14.19 19.91 1.50
CA LEU A 467 13.47 20.62 0.43
C LEU A 467 12.12 19.97 0.10
N ALA A 468 12.07 18.64 0.01
CA ALA A 468 10.82 17.93 -0.27
C ALA A 468 9.82 18.03 0.89
N GLU A 469 10.29 18.05 2.14
CA GLU A 469 9.43 18.22 3.31
C GLU A 469 8.89 19.67 3.39
N ALA A 470 9.72 20.67 3.12
CA ALA A 470 9.28 22.06 2.99
C ALA A 470 8.24 22.25 1.86
N GLU A 471 8.45 21.62 0.70
CA GLU A 471 7.47 21.61 -0.40
C GLU A 471 6.17 20.87 -0.04
N ARG A 472 6.25 19.83 0.79
CA ARG A 472 5.07 19.11 1.32
C ARG A 472 4.25 20.02 2.23
N TYR A 473 4.89 20.75 3.14
CA TYR A 473 4.22 21.72 4.00
C TYR A 473 3.60 22.88 3.19
N VAL A 474 4.29 23.42 2.19
CA VAL A 474 3.73 24.43 1.25
C VAL A 474 2.52 23.85 0.49
N GLY A 475 2.59 22.60 0.03
CA GLY A 475 1.47 21.90 -0.61
C GLY A 475 0.24 21.81 0.30
N LYS A 476 0.42 21.45 1.58
CA LYS A 476 -0.64 21.43 2.60
C LYS A 476 -1.28 22.80 2.81
N VAL A 477 -0.47 23.86 2.81
CA VAL A 477 -0.96 25.24 2.90
C VAL A 477 -1.79 25.62 1.68
N HIS A 478 -1.36 25.26 0.47
CA HIS A 478 -2.15 25.49 -0.75
C HIS A 478 -3.48 24.72 -0.75
N ALA A 479 -3.48 23.44 -0.38
CA ALA A 479 -4.71 22.65 -0.25
C ALA A 479 -5.67 23.29 0.77
N TYR A 480 -5.16 23.68 1.94
CA TYR A 480 -5.95 24.33 3.00
C TYR A 480 -6.53 25.68 2.56
N LEU A 481 -5.74 26.53 1.89
CA LEU A 481 -6.21 27.80 1.32
C LEU A 481 -7.27 27.58 0.23
N ALA A 482 -7.11 26.57 -0.62
CA ALA A 482 -8.09 26.21 -1.65
C ALA A 482 -9.42 25.76 -1.03
N MET A 483 -9.39 24.93 0.02
CA MET A 483 -10.58 24.51 0.78
C MET A 483 -11.32 25.69 1.42
N MET A 484 -10.61 26.69 1.97
CA MET A 484 -11.26 27.89 2.50
C MET A 484 -11.94 28.71 1.39
N VAL A 485 -11.34 28.82 0.20
CA VAL A 485 -11.93 29.54 -0.94
C VAL A 485 -13.15 28.80 -1.51
N THR A 486 -13.16 27.47 -1.55
CA THR A 486 -14.33 26.70 -2.00
C THR A 486 -15.47 26.75 -0.98
N ALA A 487 -15.17 26.64 0.32
CA ALA A 487 -16.16 26.81 1.39
C ALA A 487 -16.83 28.20 1.34
N GLN A 488 -16.05 29.28 1.15
CA GLN A 488 -16.58 30.64 0.96
C GLN A 488 -17.50 30.78 -0.27
N ARG A 489 -17.28 29.98 -1.34
CA ARG A 489 -18.12 30.00 -2.54
C ARG A 489 -19.42 29.19 -2.41
N GLN A 490 -19.47 28.19 -1.54
CA GLN A 490 -20.63 27.28 -1.41
C GLN A 490 -21.75 27.80 -0.52
N GLY A 491 -21.52 28.86 0.26
CA GLY A 491 -22.60 29.72 0.75
C GLY A 491 -23.43 29.18 1.92
N GLU A 492 -22.84 28.45 2.86
CA GLU A 492 -23.46 28.27 4.17
C GLU A 492 -23.54 29.62 4.91
N GLU A 493 -24.75 30.11 5.19
CA GLU A 493 -24.97 31.28 6.06
C GLU A 493 -24.63 30.94 7.52
N LYS A 494 -23.37 31.13 7.92
CA LYS A 494 -22.90 31.07 9.31
C LYS A 494 -22.22 32.40 9.74
N PRO A 495 -22.00 32.62 11.06
CA PRO A 495 -22.50 33.83 11.72
C PRO A 495 -21.68 35.12 11.50
N GLU A 496 -22.33 36.27 11.74
CA GLU A 496 -21.79 37.64 11.53
C GLU A 496 -20.43 37.98 12.18
N LYS A 497 -19.87 37.13 13.03
CA LYS A 497 -18.52 37.29 13.57
C LYS A 497 -17.42 36.94 12.56
N GLU A 498 -17.73 36.19 11.51
CA GLU A 498 -16.75 35.75 10.50
C GLU A 498 -16.48 36.81 9.41
N LYS A 499 -17.24 37.91 9.38
CA LYS A 499 -17.01 39.06 8.49
C LYS A 499 -15.64 39.74 8.69
N GLN A 500 -14.88 39.42 9.75
CA GLN A 500 -13.50 39.89 9.92
C GLN A 500 -12.47 39.12 9.09
N TRP A 501 -12.80 37.92 8.59
CA TRP A 501 -11.93 37.13 7.69
C TRP A 501 -12.12 37.49 6.20
N GLN A 502 -12.89 38.54 5.88
CA GLN A 502 -13.06 39.06 4.51
C GLN A 502 -11.87 39.87 3.99
N THR A 503 -10.69 39.79 4.62
CA THR A 503 -9.43 40.20 4.00
C THR A 503 -8.93 39.08 3.10
N GLY A 504 -9.54 38.94 1.93
CA GLY A 504 -8.96 38.15 0.85
C GLY A 504 -7.55 38.65 0.50
N ILE A 505 -6.74 37.78 -0.09
CA ILE A 505 -5.34 38.00 -0.51
C ILE A 505 -5.14 39.45 -0.96
N SER A 506 -4.35 40.19 -0.17
CA SER A 506 -4.33 41.64 -0.30
C SER A 506 -3.74 42.06 -1.65
N ASN A 507 -4.23 43.19 -2.19
CA ASN A 507 -3.61 43.80 -3.37
C ASN A 507 -2.12 44.14 -3.13
N GLU A 508 -1.72 44.35 -1.87
CA GLU A 508 -0.31 44.56 -1.49
C GLU A 508 0.52 43.29 -1.67
N THR A 509 -0.04 42.11 -1.41
CA THR A 509 0.67 40.84 -1.61
C THR A 509 0.82 40.49 -3.09
N ILE A 510 -0.21 40.70 -3.91
CA ILE A 510 -0.09 40.46 -5.36
C ILE A 510 0.89 41.47 -5.99
N ALA A 511 0.92 42.71 -5.48
CA ALA A 511 1.97 43.66 -5.83
C ALA A 511 3.37 43.20 -5.38
N ALA A 512 3.51 42.59 -4.19
CA ALA A 512 4.77 42.04 -3.70
C ALA A 512 5.26 40.85 -4.55
N LEU A 513 4.38 39.92 -4.90
CA LEU A 513 4.70 38.80 -5.79
C LEU A 513 5.14 39.29 -7.16
N LYS A 514 4.39 40.24 -7.76
CA LYS A 514 4.77 40.89 -9.02
C LYS A 514 6.18 41.49 -8.95
N VAL A 515 6.49 42.27 -7.92
CA VAL A 515 7.83 42.87 -7.73
C VAL A 515 8.92 41.81 -7.62
N ARG A 516 8.61 40.62 -7.08
CA ARG A 516 9.53 39.50 -6.93
C ARG A 516 9.76 38.74 -8.24
N VAL A 517 8.71 38.47 -9.01
CA VAL A 517 8.80 37.95 -10.39
C VAL A 517 9.62 38.90 -11.27
N GLU A 518 9.32 40.20 -11.22
CA GLU A 518 10.10 41.24 -11.91
C GLU A 518 11.57 41.30 -11.47
N ALA A 519 11.89 40.93 -10.22
CA ALA A 519 13.28 40.82 -9.76
C ALA A 519 13.98 39.57 -10.31
N LYS A 520 13.30 38.41 -10.30
CA LYS A 520 13.86 37.14 -10.80
C LYS A 520 14.10 37.15 -12.31
N ILE A 521 13.17 37.74 -13.07
CA ILE A 521 13.32 37.99 -14.51
C ILE A 521 14.57 38.84 -14.79
N ARG A 522 14.83 39.89 -14.00
CA ARG A 522 16.05 40.72 -14.14
C ARG A 522 17.33 39.97 -13.76
N GLU A 523 17.29 39.05 -12.80
CA GLU A 523 18.43 38.17 -12.50
C GLU A 523 18.73 37.24 -13.68
N ALA A 524 17.70 36.63 -14.28
CA ALA A 524 17.83 35.78 -15.46
C ALA A 524 18.37 36.56 -16.67
N GLU A 525 17.81 37.75 -16.97
CA GLU A 525 18.34 38.65 -18.00
C GLU A 525 19.83 38.97 -17.77
N GLN A 526 20.23 39.25 -16.53
CA GLN A 526 21.64 39.54 -16.21
C GLN A 526 22.53 38.31 -16.42
N ALA A 527 22.07 37.11 -16.04
CA ALA A 527 22.80 35.87 -16.24
C ALA A 527 22.94 35.51 -17.72
N ILE A 528 21.89 35.64 -18.54
CA ILE A 528 21.93 35.44 -19.99
C ILE A 528 22.96 36.39 -20.64
N ASN A 529 22.98 37.66 -20.23
CA ASN A 529 23.99 38.62 -20.70
C ASN A 529 25.44 38.23 -20.29
N GLN A 530 25.62 37.63 -19.12
CA GLN A 530 26.93 37.10 -18.69
C GLN A 530 27.31 35.83 -19.47
N ALA A 531 26.36 34.95 -19.76
CA ALA A 531 26.53 33.74 -20.58
C ALA A 531 27.01 34.10 -21.99
N VAL A 532 26.35 35.05 -22.66
CA VAL A 532 26.79 35.62 -23.96
C VAL A 532 28.27 36.06 -23.90
N GLN A 533 28.67 36.79 -22.85
CA GLN A 533 30.06 37.24 -22.68
C GLN A 533 31.05 36.11 -22.36
N ALA A 534 30.59 34.98 -21.81
CA ALA A 534 31.41 33.81 -21.56
C ALA A 534 31.61 33.00 -22.86
N ILE A 535 30.54 32.75 -23.60
CA ILE A 535 30.54 32.04 -24.90
C ILE A 535 31.48 32.70 -25.92
N TYR A 536 31.47 34.03 -26.02
CA TYR A 536 32.37 34.75 -26.95
C TYR A 536 33.88 34.57 -26.65
N LYS A 537 34.24 34.04 -25.47
CA LYS A 537 35.63 33.71 -25.11
C LYS A 537 36.02 32.26 -25.42
N ILE A 538 35.06 31.38 -25.76
CA ILE A 538 35.32 30.02 -26.23
C ILE A 538 35.87 30.14 -27.66
N ASN A 539 37.11 29.69 -27.90
CA ASN A 539 37.74 29.74 -29.22
C ASN A 539 37.39 28.54 -30.12
N ASP A 540 36.93 27.44 -29.53
CA ASP A 540 36.48 26.26 -30.26
C ASP A 540 35.05 26.46 -30.80
N THR A 541 34.83 26.14 -32.08
CA THR A 541 33.56 26.42 -32.76
C THR A 541 32.43 25.49 -32.32
N GLU A 542 32.72 24.20 -32.14
CA GLU A 542 31.73 23.18 -31.77
C GLU A 542 31.27 23.40 -30.33
N ALA A 543 32.23 23.66 -29.43
CA ALA A 543 31.99 24.06 -28.05
C ALA A 543 31.17 25.35 -27.90
N ARG A 544 31.37 26.29 -28.84
CA ARG A 544 30.63 27.55 -28.87
C ARG A 544 29.21 27.34 -29.38
N GLU A 545 28.99 26.42 -30.31
CA GLU A 545 27.67 26.02 -30.82
C GLU A 545 26.87 25.31 -29.72
N GLU A 546 27.45 24.30 -29.06
CA GLU A 546 26.85 23.59 -27.91
C GLU A 546 26.45 24.55 -26.77
N ALA A 547 27.29 25.56 -26.47
CA ALA A 547 26.96 26.58 -25.47
C ALA A 547 26.00 27.70 -25.96
N LEU A 548 25.76 27.82 -27.28
CA LEU A 548 24.76 28.73 -27.85
C LEU A 548 23.37 28.10 -27.85
N ASP A 549 23.27 26.79 -28.03
CA ASP A 549 22.01 26.05 -27.95
C ASP A 549 21.43 26.12 -26.52
N GLU A 550 22.22 25.80 -25.49
CA GLU A 550 21.84 25.97 -24.07
C GLU A 550 21.45 27.43 -23.70
N LEU A 551 22.08 28.41 -24.36
CA LEU A 551 21.69 29.82 -24.21
C LEU A 551 20.35 30.13 -24.87
N HIS A 552 20.04 29.49 -25.99
CA HIS A 552 18.77 29.67 -26.68
C HIS A 552 17.62 29.14 -25.83
N ASP A 553 17.78 27.95 -25.25
CA ASP A 553 16.85 27.36 -24.28
C ASP A 553 16.64 28.30 -23.07
N ALA A 554 17.72 28.90 -22.54
CA ALA A 554 17.61 29.89 -21.45
C ALA A 554 16.81 31.15 -21.84
N GLN A 555 16.87 31.56 -23.12
CA GLN A 555 16.11 32.69 -23.65
C GLN A 555 14.64 32.34 -23.90
N GLU A 556 14.34 31.09 -24.24
CA GLU A 556 12.97 30.59 -24.40
C GLU A 556 12.22 30.55 -23.05
N GLU A 557 12.82 29.97 -22.00
CA GLU A 557 12.22 29.98 -20.65
C GLU A 557 11.98 31.41 -20.13
N LEU A 558 12.89 32.35 -20.42
CA LEU A 558 12.70 33.75 -20.05
C LEU A 558 11.55 34.41 -20.82
N HIS A 559 11.30 33.98 -22.07
CA HIS A 559 10.18 34.47 -22.85
C HIS A 559 8.85 33.97 -22.29
N GLU A 560 8.77 32.69 -21.93
CA GLU A 560 7.60 32.10 -21.26
C GLU A 560 7.34 32.81 -19.91
N ALA A 561 8.37 33.03 -19.09
CA ALA A 561 8.24 33.76 -17.82
C ALA A 561 7.62 35.17 -18.00
N LEU A 562 8.04 35.89 -19.05
CA LEU A 562 7.50 37.21 -19.40
C LEU A 562 6.05 37.13 -19.90
N GLU A 563 5.68 36.07 -20.60
CA GLU A 563 4.31 35.83 -21.05
C GLU A 563 3.37 35.48 -19.88
N TYR A 564 3.74 34.51 -19.03
CA TYR A 564 2.97 34.17 -17.82
C TYR A 564 2.80 35.38 -16.89
N MET A 565 3.86 36.16 -16.65
CA MET A 565 3.77 37.40 -15.86
C MET A 565 2.79 38.42 -16.48
N LYS A 566 2.68 38.46 -17.81
CA LYS A 566 1.71 39.32 -18.50
C LYS A 566 0.28 38.78 -18.37
N GLN A 567 0.07 37.48 -18.52
CA GLN A 567 -1.24 36.84 -18.33
C GLN A 567 -1.73 37.02 -16.88
N ALA A 568 -0.86 36.82 -15.89
CA ALA A 568 -1.13 37.07 -14.47
C ALA A 568 -1.60 38.51 -14.20
N GLN A 569 -1.00 39.51 -14.87
CA GLN A 569 -1.42 40.91 -14.79
C GLN A 569 -2.80 41.16 -15.44
N GLU A 570 -3.12 40.46 -16.52
CA GLU A 570 -4.43 40.53 -17.17
C GLU A 570 -5.53 39.89 -16.31
N GLU A 571 -5.28 38.73 -15.69
CA GLU A 571 -6.22 38.08 -14.77
C GLU A 571 -6.40 38.85 -13.47
N PHE A 572 -5.33 39.40 -12.91
CA PHE A 572 -5.41 40.29 -11.75
C PHE A 572 -6.26 41.54 -12.06
N ALA A 573 -6.11 42.13 -13.27
CA ALA A 573 -6.93 43.25 -13.70
C ALA A 573 -8.41 42.89 -13.95
N LYS A 574 -8.73 41.62 -14.21
CA LYS A 574 -10.11 41.09 -14.26
C LYS A 574 -10.70 40.79 -12.88
N GLY A 575 -9.86 40.75 -11.83
CA GLY A 575 -10.24 40.37 -10.47
C GLY A 575 -10.13 38.87 -10.18
N ASN A 576 -9.57 38.08 -11.11
CA ASN A 576 -9.38 36.64 -10.97
C ASN A 576 -8.11 36.35 -10.16
N ILE A 577 -8.18 36.60 -8.84
CA ILE A 577 -7.03 36.56 -7.93
C ILE A 577 -6.32 35.19 -7.89
N ALA A 578 -7.05 34.08 -7.90
CA ALA A 578 -6.46 32.74 -7.85
C ALA A 578 -5.66 32.42 -9.12
N GLU A 579 -6.28 32.61 -10.29
CA GLU A 579 -5.65 32.45 -11.61
C GLU A 579 -4.40 33.32 -11.75
N ALA A 580 -4.48 34.59 -11.30
CA ALA A 580 -3.34 35.50 -11.33
C ALA A 580 -2.18 35.02 -10.45
N LEU A 581 -2.48 34.37 -9.32
CA LEU A 581 -1.50 33.82 -8.40
C LEU A 581 -0.76 32.64 -9.03
N GLU A 582 -1.51 31.69 -9.60
CA GLU A 582 -0.98 30.54 -10.34
C GLU A 582 -0.06 30.97 -11.48
N LEU A 583 -0.52 31.89 -12.35
CA LEU A 583 0.27 32.45 -13.45
C LEU A 583 1.51 33.24 -12.98
N TYR A 584 1.48 33.88 -11.81
CA TYR A 584 2.70 34.50 -11.25
C TYR A 584 3.68 33.47 -10.68
N THR A 585 3.21 32.35 -10.15
CA THR A 585 4.05 31.24 -9.69
C THR A 585 4.71 30.54 -10.88
N GLU A 586 3.97 30.25 -11.96
CA GLU A 586 4.53 29.75 -13.23
C GLU A 586 5.59 30.70 -13.80
N ALA A 587 5.32 32.02 -13.79
CA ALA A 587 6.30 33.02 -14.21
C ALA A 587 7.57 33.05 -13.34
N LEU A 588 7.44 32.77 -12.04
CA LEU A 588 8.58 32.70 -11.11
C LEU A 588 9.42 31.44 -11.35
N GLU A 589 8.76 30.29 -11.57
CA GLU A 589 9.40 29.02 -11.93
C GLU A 589 10.19 29.16 -13.23
N LYS A 590 9.57 29.65 -14.30
CA LYS A 590 10.21 29.88 -15.60
C LYS A 590 11.37 30.87 -15.55
N ALA A 591 11.26 31.94 -14.75
CA ALA A 591 12.39 32.85 -14.51
C ALA A 591 13.55 32.17 -13.75
N GLY A 592 13.24 31.22 -12.87
CA GLY A 592 14.22 30.36 -12.20
C GLY A 592 14.93 29.40 -13.15
N GLU A 593 14.18 28.73 -14.04
CA GLU A 593 14.72 27.84 -15.08
C GLU A 593 15.64 28.60 -16.04
N ALA A 594 15.22 29.77 -16.53
CA ALA A 594 16.03 30.65 -17.38
C ALA A 594 17.35 31.06 -16.70
N LEU A 595 17.29 31.46 -15.42
CA LEU A 595 18.47 31.82 -14.61
C LEU A 595 19.42 30.62 -14.47
N PHE A 596 18.89 29.43 -14.20
CA PHE A 596 19.68 28.21 -14.06
C PHE A 596 20.37 27.81 -15.38
N LYS A 597 19.64 27.71 -16.50
CA LYS A 597 20.22 27.39 -17.81
C LYS A 597 21.31 28.40 -18.22
N ALA A 598 21.10 29.69 -17.97
CA ALA A 598 22.10 30.72 -18.21
C ALA A 598 23.36 30.56 -17.34
N GLN A 599 23.21 30.18 -16.06
CA GLN A 599 24.35 29.88 -15.19
C GLN A 599 25.10 28.62 -15.62
N LEU A 600 24.39 27.55 -16.03
CA LEU A 600 24.98 26.34 -16.60
C LEU A 600 25.80 26.68 -17.86
N THR A 601 25.26 27.52 -18.75
CA THR A 601 25.96 28.02 -19.94
C THR A 601 27.26 28.75 -19.58
N ILE A 602 27.26 29.59 -18.54
CA ILE A 602 28.47 30.24 -18.01
C ILE A 602 29.47 29.20 -17.50
N GLN A 603 29.00 28.17 -16.79
CA GLN A 603 29.87 27.09 -16.28
C GLN A 603 30.50 26.29 -17.44
N ILE A 604 29.71 25.87 -18.44
CA ILE A 604 30.19 25.17 -19.65
C ILE A 604 31.26 26.01 -20.37
N ALA A 605 31.00 27.30 -20.60
CA ALA A 605 31.97 28.20 -21.21
C ALA A 605 33.28 28.32 -20.39
N ASN A 606 33.17 28.38 -19.06
CA ASN A 606 34.32 28.36 -18.16
C ASN A 606 35.07 27.01 -18.16
N MET A 607 34.36 25.89 -18.30
CA MET A 607 34.97 24.56 -18.45
C MET A 607 35.83 24.50 -19.70
N TYR A 608 35.32 24.88 -20.88
CA TYR A 608 36.12 24.92 -22.11
C TYR A 608 37.33 25.84 -21.97
N MET A 609 37.16 27.05 -21.42
CA MET A 609 38.27 27.96 -21.16
C MET A 609 39.33 27.38 -20.20
N ASN A 610 38.93 26.57 -19.22
CA ASN A 610 39.85 25.94 -18.28
C ASN A 610 40.52 24.68 -18.87
N ALA A 611 39.78 23.85 -19.60
CA ALA A 611 40.30 22.69 -20.31
C ALA A 611 41.35 23.11 -21.35
N ILE A 612 41.08 24.18 -22.12
CA ILE A 612 42.05 24.79 -23.04
C ILE A 612 43.30 25.27 -22.27
N LYS A 613 43.16 26.01 -21.16
CA LYS A 613 44.32 26.44 -20.33
C LYS A 613 45.12 25.27 -19.74
N ILE A 614 44.47 24.15 -19.42
CA ILE A 614 45.13 22.94 -18.90
C ILE A 614 45.90 22.25 -20.03
N ALA A 615 45.31 22.15 -21.23
CA ALA A 615 46.00 21.67 -22.43
C ALA A 615 47.20 22.57 -22.76
N GLU A 616 47.01 23.89 -22.87
CA GLU A 616 48.08 24.88 -23.10
C GLU A 616 49.21 24.75 -22.07
N LYS A 617 48.90 24.62 -20.77
CA LYS A 617 49.90 24.40 -19.72
C LYS A 617 50.61 23.05 -19.82
N SER A 618 49.95 22.03 -20.35
CA SER A 618 50.55 20.71 -20.56
C SER A 618 51.51 20.76 -21.74
N TYR A 619 51.09 21.36 -22.86
CA TYR A 619 51.94 21.65 -24.02
C TYR A 619 53.15 22.54 -23.68
N HIS A 620 52.96 23.61 -22.90
CA HIS A 620 54.07 24.48 -22.46
C HIS A 620 54.99 23.86 -21.40
N LYS A 621 54.65 22.69 -20.86
CA LYS A 621 55.54 21.93 -19.96
C LYS A 621 56.39 20.90 -20.70
N GLU A 622 56.05 20.59 -21.96
CA GLU A 622 56.88 19.87 -22.91
C GLU A 622 57.66 20.84 -23.82
N ASP A 623 58.27 21.87 -23.23
CA ASP A 623 59.26 22.70 -23.91
C ASP A 623 60.60 21.95 -24.05
N HIS A 624 60.56 20.92 -24.90
CA HIS A 624 61.72 20.39 -25.59
C HIS A 624 61.54 20.67 -27.08
N GLU A 625 61.64 21.95 -27.46
CA GLU A 625 61.78 22.38 -28.86
C GLU A 625 62.90 21.57 -29.58
N GLU A 626 63.94 21.17 -28.84
CA GLU A 626 65.05 20.30 -29.27
C GLU A 626 64.64 18.83 -29.54
N LYS A 627 63.74 18.23 -28.75
CA LYS A 627 63.26 16.85 -29.01
C LYS A 627 62.11 16.80 -30.00
N ALA A 628 61.35 17.88 -30.14
CA ALA A 628 60.32 17.99 -31.17
C ALA A 628 60.95 18.01 -32.57
N GLU A 629 62.08 18.70 -32.78
CA GLU A 629 62.85 18.58 -34.04
C GLU A 629 63.47 17.18 -34.22
N GLU A 630 64.04 16.59 -33.17
CA GLU A 630 64.66 15.25 -33.24
C GLU A 630 63.63 14.16 -33.57
N ALA A 631 62.47 14.16 -32.88
CA ALA A 631 61.37 13.23 -33.13
C ALA A 631 60.67 13.50 -34.47
N LYS A 632 60.57 14.75 -34.93
CA LYS A 632 60.05 15.08 -36.27
C LYS A 632 60.97 14.57 -37.37
N LYS A 633 62.28 14.68 -37.18
CA LYS A 633 63.29 14.14 -38.09
C LYS A 633 63.28 12.62 -38.12
N GLU A 634 63.19 11.97 -36.97
CA GLU A 634 63.07 10.50 -36.86
C GLU A 634 61.73 9.99 -37.43
N ALA A 635 60.65 10.76 -37.28
CA ALA A 635 59.35 10.47 -37.88
C ALA A 635 59.33 10.70 -39.40
N GLU A 636 60.07 11.68 -39.94
CA GLU A 636 60.25 11.85 -41.38
C GLU A 636 61.12 10.73 -41.98
N GLU A 637 62.19 10.30 -41.31
CA GLU A 637 62.95 9.09 -41.69
C GLU A 637 62.06 7.85 -41.70
N LYS A 638 61.35 7.56 -40.60
CA LYS A 638 60.44 6.40 -40.51
C LYS A 638 59.25 6.48 -41.47
N LYS A 639 58.83 7.68 -41.88
CA LYS A 639 57.75 7.89 -42.86
C LYS A 639 58.20 7.64 -44.30
N GLU A 640 59.43 7.97 -44.67
CA GLU A 640 59.98 7.56 -45.96
C GLU A 640 60.35 6.07 -45.95
N GLU A 641 60.90 5.53 -44.86
CA GLU A 641 61.15 4.08 -44.72
C GLU A 641 59.85 3.26 -44.79
N ALA A 642 58.74 3.80 -44.25
CA ALA A 642 57.42 3.20 -44.37
C ALA A 642 56.82 3.32 -45.78
N LYS A 643 57.06 4.44 -46.50
CA LYS A 643 56.65 4.57 -47.92
C LYS A 643 57.42 3.60 -48.82
N GLU A 644 58.72 3.44 -48.60
CA GLU A 644 59.56 2.50 -49.34
C GLU A 644 59.06 1.07 -49.14
N LYS A 645 58.81 0.65 -47.89
CA LYS A 645 58.21 -0.66 -47.56
C LYS A 645 56.77 -0.82 -48.04
N VAL A 646 56.01 0.26 -48.22
CA VAL A 646 54.65 0.22 -48.78
C VAL A 646 54.66 0.09 -50.30
N GLU A 647 55.58 0.72 -51.03
CA GLU A 647 55.72 0.47 -52.47
C GLU A 647 56.38 -0.88 -52.77
N GLU A 648 57.35 -1.33 -51.96
CA GLU A 648 57.91 -2.69 -52.03
C GLU A 648 56.80 -3.74 -51.89
N LYS A 649 55.94 -3.62 -50.86
CA LYS A 649 54.78 -4.51 -50.67
C LYS A 649 53.69 -4.35 -51.73
N LYS A 650 53.64 -3.22 -52.44
CA LYS A 650 52.64 -2.93 -53.48
C LYS A 650 53.07 -3.47 -54.86
N GLU A 651 54.37 -3.59 -55.13
CA GLU A 651 54.88 -4.40 -56.24
C GLU A 651 54.83 -5.91 -55.91
N GLU A 652 55.20 -6.36 -54.70
CA GLU A 652 54.96 -7.75 -54.27
C GLU A 652 53.48 -8.15 -54.40
N ALA A 653 52.56 -7.24 -54.04
CA ALA A 653 51.13 -7.49 -54.16
C ALA A 653 50.66 -7.53 -55.62
N LYS A 654 51.26 -6.75 -56.53
CA LYS A 654 50.98 -6.87 -57.97
C LYS A 654 51.48 -8.19 -58.53
N GLU A 655 52.71 -8.58 -58.21
CA GLU A 655 53.31 -9.86 -58.66
C GLU A 655 52.44 -11.05 -58.19
N LYS A 656 52.01 -11.04 -56.91
CA LYS A 656 51.09 -12.04 -56.34
C LYS A 656 49.64 -11.95 -56.84
N ILE A 657 49.23 -10.84 -57.47
CA ILE A 657 47.92 -10.71 -58.14
C ILE A 657 47.99 -11.16 -59.60
N GLU A 658 49.15 -11.01 -60.26
CA GLU A 658 49.41 -11.53 -61.60
C GLU A 658 49.51 -13.07 -61.55
N GLU A 659 50.28 -13.64 -60.61
CA GLU A 659 50.31 -15.11 -60.36
C GLU A 659 48.91 -15.68 -60.03
N LYS A 660 48.12 -14.98 -59.21
CA LYS A 660 46.75 -15.41 -58.87
C LYS A 660 45.72 -15.27 -60.00
N LYS A 661 46.08 -14.66 -61.14
CA LYS A 661 45.25 -14.69 -62.35
C LYS A 661 45.53 -15.89 -63.24
N GLU A 662 46.73 -16.46 -63.22
CA GLU A 662 47.03 -17.72 -63.93
C GLU A 662 46.61 -18.96 -63.13
N ALA A 663 46.61 -18.89 -61.79
CA ALA A 663 46.29 -20.04 -60.93
C ALA A 663 44.77 -20.30 -60.71
N ASN A 664 43.85 -19.46 -61.20
CA ASN A 664 42.40 -19.65 -60.99
C ASN A 664 41.73 -20.45 -62.12
N SER A 665 42.39 -21.53 -62.53
CA SER A 665 41.97 -22.42 -63.61
C SER A 665 42.35 -23.87 -63.32
N GLU A 666 41.93 -24.42 -62.16
CA GLU A 666 41.54 -25.83 -62.00
C GLU A 666 40.92 -26.09 -60.61
N ALA A 667 40.24 -27.24 -60.51
CA ALA A 667 39.46 -27.84 -59.41
C ALA A 667 39.85 -27.46 -57.95
N SER A 668 38.92 -27.31 -56.99
CA SER A 668 37.85 -28.23 -56.56
C SER A 668 38.40 -29.54 -55.95
N GLU A 669 37.71 -30.03 -54.90
CA GLU A 669 37.89 -31.32 -54.20
C GLU A 669 38.99 -31.42 -53.11
N GLU A 670 38.53 -31.32 -51.85
CA GLU A 670 38.31 -32.49 -50.96
C GLU A 670 39.44 -33.03 -50.02
N TYR A 671 39.05 -33.19 -48.74
CA TYR A 671 39.57 -34.00 -47.61
C TYR A 671 40.92 -33.72 -46.88
N GLU A 672 40.99 -34.33 -45.69
CA GLU A 672 41.91 -34.18 -44.55
C GLU A 672 43.32 -34.76 -44.79
N GLU A 673 44.35 -34.27 -44.09
CA GLU A 673 45.08 -35.04 -43.04
C GLU A 673 46.26 -34.29 -42.37
N GLU A 674 46.55 -34.73 -41.13
CA GLU A 674 47.80 -34.73 -40.33
C GLU A 674 48.85 -33.58 -40.31
N TYR A 675 48.92 -32.95 -39.14
CA TYR A 675 50.08 -32.94 -38.19
C TYR A 675 51.53 -32.59 -38.63
N SER A 676 52.05 -31.57 -37.92
CA SER A 676 53.33 -31.55 -37.16
C SER A 676 54.51 -30.68 -37.64
N GLU A 677 55.28 -30.21 -36.63
CA GLU A 677 56.62 -29.59 -36.67
C GLU A 677 56.76 -28.19 -37.35
N GLU A 678 57.47 -27.19 -36.80
CA GLU A 678 58.12 -27.02 -35.47
C GLU A 678 58.29 -25.50 -35.16
N TYR A 679 58.43 -25.16 -33.87
CA TYR A 679 58.75 -23.88 -33.20
C TYR A 679 59.48 -22.76 -34.01
N GLY A 680 59.30 -21.46 -33.71
CA GLY A 680 58.45 -20.82 -32.70
C GLY A 680 59.07 -19.53 -32.14
N GLU A 681 58.25 -18.60 -31.62
CA GLU A 681 58.65 -17.52 -30.69
C GLU A 681 57.41 -16.78 -30.16
N THR A 682 57.03 -16.98 -28.87
CA THR A 682 56.19 -16.05 -28.05
C THR A 682 55.91 -16.64 -26.65
N VAL A 683 56.92 -16.65 -25.77
CA VAL A 683 56.71 -16.89 -24.32
C VAL A 683 57.23 -15.69 -23.53
N SER A 684 56.40 -14.64 -23.43
CA SER A 684 56.67 -13.49 -22.53
C SER A 684 55.44 -12.69 -22.09
N MET A 685 54.21 -13.22 -22.21
CA MET A 685 52.98 -12.56 -21.69
C MET A 685 52.09 -13.46 -20.81
N SER A 686 52.63 -14.55 -20.27
CA SER A 686 51.85 -15.46 -19.39
C SER A 686 51.87 -15.02 -17.92
N ASN A 687 53.05 -14.70 -17.38
CA ASN A 687 53.24 -14.53 -15.92
C ASN A 687 52.54 -13.29 -15.33
N GLN A 688 52.39 -12.21 -16.10
CA GLN A 688 51.80 -10.96 -15.58
C GLN A 688 50.27 -11.08 -15.49
N THR A 689 49.63 -11.73 -16.45
CA THR A 689 48.20 -12.06 -16.42
C THR A 689 47.86 -13.07 -15.32
N GLN A 690 48.70 -14.09 -15.10
CA GLN A 690 48.53 -15.03 -13.98
C GLN A 690 48.67 -14.36 -12.60
N GLN A 691 49.60 -13.41 -12.43
CA GLN A 691 49.74 -12.69 -11.16
C GLN A 691 48.52 -11.79 -10.84
N ILE A 692 47.97 -11.11 -11.86
CA ILE A 692 46.75 -10.30 -11.70
C ILE A 692 45.54 -11.19 -11.35
N GLN A 693 45.40 -12.34 -12.02
CA GLN A 693 44.34 -13.30 -11.70
C GLN A 693 44.51 -13.84 -10.26
N GLN A 694 45.69 -14.33 -9.88
CA GLN A 694 45.94 -14.87 -8.52
C GLN A 694 45.68 -13.84 -7.40
N GLY A 695 46.00 -12.57 -7.64
CA GLY A 695 45.65 -11.48 -6.71
C GLY A 695 44.13 -11.34 -6.53
N ASN A 696 43.38 -11.34 -7.62
CA ASN A 696 41.91 -11.24 -7.57
C ASN A 696 41.26 -12.48 -6.93
N TYR A 697 41.73 -13.69 -7.25
CA TYR A 697 41.25 -14.94 -6.62
C TYR A 697 41.44 -14.93 -5.09
N THR A 698 42.58 -14.42 -4.61
CA THR A 698 42.88 -14.32 -3.17
C THR A 698 41.97 -13.29 -2.47
N ASN A 699 41.72 -12.15 -3.12
CA ASN A 699 40.85 -11.11 -2.55
C ASN A 699 39.37 -11.55 -2.50
N ILE A 700 38.88 -12.24 -3.53
CA ILE A 700 37.49 -12.72 -3.58
C ILE A 700 37.27 -13.85 -2.57
N THR A 701 38.21 -14.79 -2.41
CA THR A 701 38.11 -15.84 -1.38
C THR A 701 38.14 -15.26 0.03
N ALA A 702 39.00 -14.28 0.31
CA ALA A 702 39.03 -13.58 1.60
C ALA A 702 37.71 -12.84 1.88
N TRP A 703 37.13 -12.16 0.88
CA TRP A 703 35.84 -11.47 1.00
C TRP A 703 34.67 -12.44 1.23
N LEU A 704 34.58 -13.54 0.46
CA LEU A 704 33.55 -14.57 0.66
C LEU A 704 33.66 -15.23 2.03
N SER A 705 34.87 -15.57 2.49
CA SER A 705 35.09 -16.14 3.82
C SER A 705 34.67 -15.19 4.94
N ALA A 706 34.97 -13.89 4.80
CA ALA A 706 34.50 -12.87 5.74
C ALA A 706 32.96 -12.70 5.71
N LYS A 707 32.34 -12.73 4.52
CA LYS A 707 30.88 -12.68 4.37
C LYS A 707 30.20 -13.88 5.03
N ILE A 708 30.69 -15.10 4.80
CA ILE A 708 30.21 -16.33 5.46
C ILE A 708 30.30 -16.19 6.99
N GLY A 709 31.43 -15.70 7.52
CA GLY A 709 31.62 -15.46 8.95
C GLY A 709 30.60 -14.48 9.55
N ASN A 710 30.33 -13.36 8.85
CA ASN A 710 29.33 -12.38 9.27
C ASN A 710 27.90 -12.95 9.23
N LEU A 711 27.57 -13.79 8.24
CA LEU A 711 26.25 -14.41 8.13
C LEU A 711 26.01 -15.44 9.24
N TYR A 712 27.02 -16.22 9.64
CA TYR A 712 26.91 -17.07 10.84
C TYR A 712 26.67 -16.25 12.12
N GLN A 713 27.32 -15.08 12.28
CA GLN A 713 27.04 -14.20 13.42
C GLN A 713 25.59 -13.68 13.40
N ARG A 714 25.07 -13.30 12.22
CA ARG A 714 23.67 -12.85 12.08
C ARG A 714 22.68 -13.97 12.42
N ILE A 715 22.93 -15.20 11.96
CA ILE A 715 22.14 -16.39 12.34
C ILE A 715 22.10 -16.54 13.87
N THR A 716 23.24 -16.49 14.56
CA THR A 716 23.28 -16.64 16.03
C THR A 716 22.46 -15.56 16.77
N VAL A 717 22.42 -14.33 16.25
CA VAL A 717 21.57 -13.27 16.82
C VAL A 717 20.09 -13.58 16.63
N LEU A 718 19.69 -14.06 15.46
CA LEU A 718 18.29 -14.43 15.16
C LEU A 718 17.84 -15.66 15.98
N GLU A 719 18.69 -16.67 16.15
CA GLU A 719 18.43 -17.82 17.04
C GLU A 719 18.20 -17.39 18.50
N GLN A 720 18.94 -16.38 18.97
CA GLN A 720 18.75 -15.82 20.30
C GLN A 720 17.43 -15.03 20.42
N GLN A 721 16.96 -14.41 19.33
CA GLN A 721 15.63 -13.77 19.27
C GLN A 721 14.50 -14.82 19.28
N VAL A 722 14.58 -15.87 18.45
CA VAL A 722 13.66 -17.03 18.49
C VAL A 722 13.52 -17.56 19.92
N THR A 723 14.66 -17.75 20.61
CA THR A 723 14.69 -18.25 21.99
C THR A 723 13.98 -17.31 22.96
N ASN A 724 14.19 -16.00 22.82
CA ASN A 724 13.56 -14.99 23.67
C ASN A 724 12.04 -14.93 23.48
N ILE A 725 11.57 -14.85 22.23
CA ILE A 725 10.12 -14.82 21.91
C ILE A 725 9.45 -16.11 22.38
N THR A 726 10.12 -17.27 22.24
CA THR A 726 9.62 -18.56 22.76
C THR A 726 9.47 -18.55 24.28
N GLN A 727 10.40 -17.95 25.03
CA GLN A 727 10.31 -17.81 26.48
C GLN A 727 9.17 -16.86 26.89
N GLN A 728 8.95 -15.78 26.13
CA GLN A 728 7.83 -14.87 26.35
C GLN A 728 6.48 -15.57 26.08
N LEU A 729 6.35 -16.33 24.98
CA LEU A 729 5.16 -17.15 24.70
C LEU A 729 4.86 -18.16 25.82
N GLN A 730 5.87 -18.86 26.32
CA GLN A 730 5.69 -19.82 27.43
C GLN A 730 5.17 -19.15 28.72
N SER A 731 5.41 -17.86 28.92
CA SER A 731 4.79 -17.11 30.02
C SER A 731 3.31 -16.83 29.75
N LEU A 732 2.93 -16.50 28.51
CA LEU A 732 1.54 -16.25 28.10
C LEU A 732 0.70 -17.53 27.96
N GLU A 733 1.29 -18.68 27.64
CA GLU A 733 0.60 -19.98 27.64
C GLU A 733 0.03 -20.35 29.01
N SER A 734 0.60 -19.82 30.10
CA SER A 734 0.06 -20.02 31.45
C SER A 734 -1.21 -19.21 31.73
N ILE A 735 -1.51 -18.22 30.87
CA ILE A 735 -2.52 -17.18 31.05
C ILE A 735 -3.76 -17.41 30.17
N ASN A 736 -3.59 -17.98 28.96
CA ASN A 736 -4.62 -17.96 27.90
C ASN A 736 -4.97 -19.34 27.30
N ASP A 737 -6.12 -19.41 26.60
CA ASP A 737 -6.51 -20.54 25.75
C ASP A 737 -5.59 -20.61 24.51
N THR A 738 -5.07 -21.79 24.16
CA THR A 738 -3.92 -21.91 23.23
C THR A 738 -4.23 -21.59 21.76
N SER A 739 -5.44 -21.13 21.46
CA SER A 739 -5.92 -20.72 20.12
C SER A 739 -5.04 -19.63 19.52
N ASP A 740 -4.86 -18.52 20.25
CA ASP A 740 -4.44 -17.24 19.66
C ASP A 740 -2.90 -17.06 19.66
N LEU A 741 -2.20 -18.07 20.19
CA LEU A 741 -0.73 -18.18 20.17
C LEU A 741 -0.23 -19.12 19.05
N ALA A 742 -1.12 -19.84 18.38
CA ALA A 742 -0.77 -20.84 17.37
C ALA A 742 0.00 -20.22 16.19
N ASP A 743 -0.48 -19.08 15.69
CA ASP A 743 0.11 -18.36 14.55
C ASP A 743 1.54 -17.88 14.87
N ILE A 744 1.79 -17.44 16.11
CA ILE A 744 3.12 -17.02 16.56
C ILE A 744 4.10 -18.22 16.60
N TYR A 745 3.61 -19.39 17.02
CA TYR A 745 4.40 -20.62 16.96
C TYR A 745 4.68 -21.10 15.54
N GLU A 746 3.76 -20.87 14.60
CA GLU A 746 3.97 -21.15 13.17
C GLU A 746 5.11 -20.28 12.63
N TYR A 747 5.05 -18.95 12.82
CA TYR A 747 6.13 -18.04 12.42
C TYR A 747 7.49 -18.35 13.07
N LEU A 748 7.52 -18.74 14.35
CA LEU A 748 8.76 -19.17 15.00
C LEU A 748 9.32 -20.47 14.42
N ALA A 749 8.46 -21.41 14.01
CA ALA A 749 8.88 -22.64 13.36
C ALA A 749 9.40 -22.38 11.94
N GLU A 750 8.79 -21.46 11.18
CA GLU A 750 9.26 -21.04 9.87
C GLU A 750 10.62 -20.33 9.98
N ALA A 751 10.78 -19.39 10.92
CA ALA A 751 12.06 -18.74 11.21
C ALA A 751 13.17 -19.76 11.55
N GLN A 752 12.90 -20.74 12.43
CA GLN A 752 13.86 -21.79 12.76
C GLN A 752 14.26 -22.64 11.55
N ASN A 753 13.30 -22.98 10.68
CA ASN A 753 13.54 -23.77 9.47
C ASN A 753 14.46 -23.01 8.50
N SER A 754 14.18 -21.74 8.23
CA SER A 754 15.00 -20.90 7.35
C SER A 754 16.41 -20.64 7.91
N LEU A 755 16.56 -20.44 9.22
CA LEU A 755 17.89 -20.34 9.85
C LEU A 755 18.72 -21.63 9.67
N GLU A 756 18.11 -22.82 9.78
CA GLU A 756 18.84 -24.09 9.67
C GLU A 756 19.18 -24.45 8.21
N LYS A 757 18.32 -24.09 7.25
CA LYS A 757 18.69 -24.10 5.83
C LYS A 757 19.86 -23.16 5.56
N ALA A 758 19.83 -21.92 6.07
CA ALA A 758 20.90 -20.95 5.87
C ALA A 758 22.24 -21.44 6.42
N LYS A 759 22.28 -22.06 7.61
CA LYS A 759 23.51 -22.72 8.12
C LYS A 759 24.02 -23.81 7.19
N THR A 760 23.11 -24.60 6.62
CA THR A 760 23.44 -25.68 5.66
C THR A 760 24.05 -25.11 4.39
N LEU A 761 23.44 -24.08 3.81
CA LEU A 761 23.93 -23.36 2.62
C LEU A 761 25.29 -22.71 2.88
N LEU A 762 25.50 -22.04 4.02
CA LEU A 762 26.80 -21.48 4.41
C LEU A 762 27.88 -22.56 4.59
N SER A 763 27.53 -23.75 5.08
CA SER A 763 28.47 -24.87 5.20
C SER A 763 28.89 -25.35 3.81
N LEU A 764 27.93 -25.54 2.90
CA LEU A 764 28.20 -25.91 1.50
C LEU A 764 29.00 -24.83 0.75
N ALA A 765 28.74 -23.54 1.04
CA ALA A 765 29.50 -22.43 0.47
C ALA A 765 30.96 -22.46 0.94
N ASN A 766 31.19 -22.74 2.22
CA ASN A 766 32.53 -22.87 2.80
C ASN A 766 33.29 -24.09 2.24
N ASP A 767 32.60 -25.22 2.02
CA ASP A 767 33.17 -26.39 1.35
C ASP A 767 33.51 -26.10 -0.13
N SER A 768 32.63 -25.41 -0.85
CA SER A 768 32.87 -24.94 -2.24
C SER A 768 34.07 -23.99 -2.30
N LEU A 769 34.18 -23.07 -1.35
CA LEU A 769 35.31 -22.16 -1.22
C LEU A 769 36.62 -22.90 -0.96
N ALA A 770 36.59 -23.97 -0.15
CA ALA A 770 37.76 -24.79 0.17
C ALA A 770 38.29 -25.61 -1.02
N VAL A 771 37.42 -25.99 -1.98
CA VAL A 771 37.84 -26.63 -3.24
C VAL A 771 38.15 -25.64 -4.37
N GLY A 772 37.96 -24.33 -4.12
CA GLY A 772 38.24 -23.25 -5.07
C GLY A 772 37.11 -22.91 -6.04
N ASP A 773 35.90 -23.46 -5.83
CA ASP A 773 34.71 -23.13 -6.63
C ASP A 773 34.05 -21.85 -6.10
N ILE A 774 34.61 -20.71 -6.52
CA ILE A 774 34.19 -19.38 -6.07
C ILE A 774 32.76 -19.05 -6.50
N GLU A 775 32.35 -19.41 -7.71
CA GLU A 775 31.04 -19.03 -8.22
C GLU A 775 29.93 -19.82 -7.51
N LYS A 776 30.14 -21.13 -7.29
CA LYS A 776 29.20 -21.92 -6.48
C LYS A 776 29.17 -21.46 -5.01
N ALA A 777 30.33 -21.13 -4.43
CA ALA A 777 30.39 -20.56 -3.08
C ALA A 777 29.65 -19.22 -2.98
N ARG A 778 29.70 -18.39 -4.02
CA ARG A 778 28.98 -17.12 -4.09
C ARG A 778 27.47 -17.33 -4.20
N GLU A 779 27.03 -18.18 -5.12
CA GLU A 779 25.61 -18.53 -5.30
C GLU A 779 24.99 -19.01 -3.98
N LEU A 780 25.65 -19.95 -3.29
CA LEU A 780 25.22 -20.47 -1.99
C LEU A 780 25.21 -19.42 -0.87
N VAL A 781 26.08 -18.40 -0.93
CA VAL A 781 26.08 -17.25 0.00
C VAL A 781 24.96 -16.26 -0.30
N GLU A 782 24.56 -16.11 -1.56
CA GLU A 782 23.41 -15.29 -1.97
C GLU A 782 22.09 -15.99 -1.60
N GLU A 783 21.99 -17.32 -1.79
CA GLU A 783 20.85 -18.13 -1.34
C GLU A 783 20.73 -18.16 0.20
N ALA A 784 21.84 -18.36 0.92
CA ALA A 784 21.86 -18.30 2.39
C ALA A 784 21.49 -16.92 2.94
N GLN A 785 21.82 -15.84 2.21
CA GLN A 785 21.41 -14.50 2.59
C GLN A 785 19.89 -14.34 2.54
N SER A 786 19.23 -14.88 1.50
CA SER A 786 17.76 -14.84 1.37
C SER A 786 17.08 -15.52 2.56
N GLU A 787 17.44 -16.76 2.88
CA GLU A 787 16.82 -17.49 4.01
C GLU A 787 17.11 -16.84 5.38
N ILE A 788 18.19 -16.04 5.51
CA ILE A 788 18.45 -15.21 6.71
C ILE A 788 17.53 -13.98 6.76
N ASP A 789 17.20 -13.39 5.61
CA ASP A 789 16.28 -12.26 5.52
C ASP A 789 14.83 -12.73 5.75
N ASP A 790 14.42 -13.85 5.14
CA ASP A 790 13.12 -14.51 5.38
C ASP A 790 12.93 -14.83 6.89
N ALA A 791 13.94 -15.43 7.53
CA ALA A 791 13.90 -15.71 8.97
C ALA A 791 13.80 -14.46 9.84
N ALA A 792 14.36 -13.33 9.41
CA ALA A 792 14.25 -12.05 10.11
C ALA A 792 12.86 -11.41 9.94
N GLU A 793 12.21 -11.62 8.80
CA GLU A 793 10.83 -11.20 8.55
C GLU A 793 9.85 -12.00 9.40
N TYR A 794 9.93 -13.33 9.41
CA TYR A 794 9.12 -14.19 10.28
C TYR A 794 9.28 -13.86 11.78
N LEU A 795 10.50 -13.52 12.21
CA LEU A 795 10.76 -13.07 13.59
C LEU A 795 10.14 -11.71 13.92
N LYS A 796 10.04 -10.81 12.94
CA LYS A 796 9.38 -9.51 13.10
C LYS A 796 7.86 -9.71 13.25
N GLU A 797 7.23 -10.51 12.39
CA GLU A 797 5.79 -10.80 12.49
C GLU A 797 5.44 -11.52 13.79
N ALA A 798 6.21 -12.54 14.18
CA ALA A 798 6.05 -13.22 15.47
C ALA A 798 6.14 -12.25 16.67
N LYS A 799 7.06 -11.27 16.62
CA LYS A 799 7.19 -10.26 17.67
C LYS A 799 6.01 -9.28 17.68
N GLN A 800 5.54 -8.82 16.52
CA GLN A 800 4.40 -7.90 16.44
C GLN A 800 3.12 -8.55 16.97
N LEU A 801 2.84 -9.79 16.59
CA LEU A 801 1.70 -10.55 17.12
C LEU A 801 1.83 -10.81 18.63
N LEU A 802 3.03 -11.08 19.13
CA LEU A 802 3.28 -11.20 20.57
C LEU A 802 2.99 -9.89 21.32
N GLU A 803 3.36 -8.74 20.76
CA GLU A 803 3.15 -7.42 21.34
C GLU A 803 1.66 -7.04 21.35
N VAL A 804 0.94 -7.28 20.25
CA VAL A 804 -0.53 -7.10 20.17
C VAL A 804 -1.25 -7.97 21.20
N ASN A 805 -0.92 -9.27 21.26
CA ASN A 805 -1.50 -10.18 22.24
C ASN A 805 -1.17 -9.75 23.68
N SER A 806 0.08 -9.40 23.98
CA SER A 806 0.49 -8.93 25.31
C SER A 806 -0.28 -7.68 25.75
N ASN A 807 -0.48 -6.72 24.84
CA ASN A 807 -1.26 -5.51 25.12
C ASN A 807 -2.75 -5.82 25.31
N TYR A 808 -3.31 -6.74 24.53
CA TYR A 808 -4.70 -7.20 24.71
C TYR A 808 -4.91 -7.88 26.08
N TYR A 809 -3.99 -8.73 26.54
CA TYR A 809 -4.06 -9.31 27.89
C TYR A 809 -3.86 -8.27 28.98
N ALA A 810 -2.95 -7.30 28.80
CA ALA A 810 -2.73 -6.24 29.77
C ALA A 810 -4.01 -5.41 29.98
N THR A 811 -4.62 -4.91 28.90
CA THR A 811 -5.88 -4.13 28.95
C THR A 811 -7.02 -4.93 29.58
N ASN A 812 -7.18 -6.21 29.20
CA ASN A 812 -8.22 -7.05 29.79
C ASN A 812 -7.98 -7.31 31.28
N LEU A 813 -6.73 -7.47 31.70
CA LEU A 813 -6.39 -7.72 33.10
C LEU A 813 -6.53 -6.45 33.95
N GLU A 814 -6.22 -5.27 33.40
CA GLU A 814 -6.48 -3.97 34.04
C GLU A 814 -7.99 -3.77 34.25
N ASN A 815 -8.80 -4.03 33.22
CA ASN A 815 -10.27 -4.03 33.34
C ASN A 815 -10.75 -5.03 34.41
N ASP A 816 -10.21 -6.24 34.47
CA ASP A 816 -10.58 -7.24 35.49
C ASP A 816 -10.17 -6.79 36.91
N ILE A 817 -9.05 -6.08 37.06
CA ILE A 817 -8.61 -5.47 38.32
C ILE A 817 -9.58 -4.36 38.76
N GLU A 818 -9.95 -3.44 37.86
CA GLU A 818 -10.82 -2.30 38.18
C GLU A 818 -12.25 -2.75 38.52
N ASN A 819 -12.82 -3.68 37.74
CA ASN A 819 -14.11 -4.31 38.06
C ASN A 819 -14.12 -5.02 39.44
N LEU A 820 -13.01 -5.66 39.81
CA LEU A 820 -12.90 -6.31 41.13
C LEU A 820 -12.64 -5.30 42.27
N LEU A 821 -12.01 -4.16 42.00
CA LEU A 821 -11.89 -3.06 42.96
C LEU A 821 -13.26 -2.41 43.23
N GLU A 822 -14.05 -2.09 42.19
CA GLU A 822 -15.42 -1.59 42.37
C GLU A 822 -16.29 -2.59 43.16
N ARG A 823 -16.20 -3.89 42.81
CA ARG A 823 -16.89 -4.95 43.56
C ARG A 823 -16.46 -5.01 45.03
N ALA A 824 -15.18 -4.78 45.33
CA ALA A 824 -14.66 -4.71 46.70
C ALA A 824 -15.22 -3.49 47.46
N GLU A 825 -15.33 -2.33 46.81
CA GLU A 825 -15.95 -1.14 47.40
C GLU A 825 -17.43 -1.35 47.71
N HIS A 826 -18.22 -1.89 46.78
CA HIS A 826 -19.64 -2.22 47.01
C HIS A 826 -19.82 -3.23 48.15
N LEU A 827 -18.96 -4.25 48.25
CA LEU A 827 -18.95 -5.18 49.39
C LEU A 827 -18.62 -4.46 50.71
N ARG A 828 -17.67 -3.53 50.71
CA ARG A 828 -17.28 -2.73 51.88
C ARG A 828 -18.41 -1.78 52.30
N GLU A 829 -19.14 -1.17 51.38
CA GLU A 829 -20.33 -0.37 51.69
C GLU A 829 -21.44 -1.21 52.32
N ARG A 830 -21.68 -2.41 51.77
CA ARG A 830 -22.64 -3.37 52.34
C ARG A 830 -22.25 -3.83 53.75
N ILE A 831 -20.96 -3.98 54.02
CA ILE A 831 -20.43 -4.20 55.38
C ILE A 831 -20.77 -3.01 56.30
N TYR A 832 -20.49 -1.77 55.90
CA TYR A 832 -20.83 -0.58 56.70
C TYR A 832 -22.34 -0.44 56.95
N LYS A 833 -23.19 -0.79 55.98
CA LYS A 833 -24.66 -0.82 56.12
C LYS A 833 -25.12 -1.89 57.14
N LEU A 834 -24.46 -3.05 57.19
CA LEU A 834 -24.80 -4.17 58.09
C LEU A 834 -24.22 -4.05 59.51
N GLU A 835 -23.02 -3.48 59.66
CA GLU A 835 -22.29 -3.36 60.93
C GLU A 835 -23.15 -2.84 62.11
N PRO A 836 -23.86 -1.69 62.01
CA PRO A 836 -24.70 -1.20 63.11
C PRO A 836 -25.87 -2.13 63.44
N ILE A 837 -26.40 -2.87 62.45
CA ILE A 837 -27.54 -3.78 62.59
C ILE A 837 -27.14 -5.04 63.36
N VAL A 838 -25.94 -5.58 63.10
CA VAL A 838 -25.46 -6.82 63.73
C VAL A 838 -24.86 -6.64 65.12
N THR A 839 -24.65 -5.40 65.60
CA THR A 839 -24.07 -5.12 66.93
C THR A 839 -24.75 -5.83 68.11
N ALA A 840 -26.05 -6.15 67.99
CA ALA A 840 -26.81 -6.87 69.02
C ALA A 840 -26.66 -8.41 68.98
N ASN A 841 -25.98 -8.96 67.97
CA ASN A 841 -25.78 -10.40 67.77
C ASN A 841 -24.30 -10.70 67.47
N GLU A 842 -23.58 -11.14 68.49
CA GLU A 842 -22.13 -11.43 68.45
C GLU A 842 -21.73 -12.38 67.31
N THR A 843 -22.54 -13.39 67.00
CA THR A 843 -22.26 -14.33 65.89
C THR A 843 -22.28 -13.63 64.53
N LEU A 844 -23.30 -12.79 64.29
CA LEU A 844 -23.41 -12.05 63.03
C LEU A 844 -22.37 -10.94 62.93
N ALA A 845 -22.04 -10.27 64.04
CA ALA A 845 -20.96 -9.29 64.10
C ALA A 845 -19.60 -9.92 63.77
N ASN A 846 -19.33 -11.14 64.24
CA ASN A 846 -18.11 -11.87 63.88
C ASN A 846 -18.07 -12.23 62.38
N MET A 847 -19.19 -12.64 61.78
CA MET A 847 -19.27 -12.91 60.34
C MET A 847 -19.03 -11.65 59.48
N VAL A 848 -19.62 -10.50 59.85
CA VAL A 848 -19.38 -9.23 59.13
C VAL A 848 -17.92 -8.79 59.25
N ASN A 849 -17.30 -8.96 60.43
CA ASN A 849 -15.86 -8.71 60.62
C ASN A 849 -14.95 -9.67 59.84
N GLU A 850 -15.38 -10.91 59.59
CA GLU A 850 -14.66 -11.87 58.76
C GLU A 850 -14.75 -11.48 57.28
N ALA A 851 -15.95 -11.12 56.78
CA ALA A 851 -16.14 -10.58 55.44
C ALA A 851 -15.30 -9.31 55.20
N ALA A 852 -15.22 -8.39 56.17
CA ALA A 852 -14.39 -7.19 56.08
C ALA A 852 -12.90 -7.51 55.85
N LYS A 853 -12.35 -8.47 56.60
CA LYS A 853 -10.94 -8.90 56.42
C LYS A 853 -10.69 -9.55 55.06
N LEU A 854 -11.66 -10.30 54.53
CA LEU A 854 -11.56 -10.90 53.20
C LEU A 854 -11.56 -9.83 52.10
N VAL A 855 -12.42 -8.81 52.22
CA VAL A 855 -12.44 -7.65 51.31
C VAL A 855 -11.12 -6.87 51.38
N ASP A 856 -10.65 -6.52 52.58
CA ASP A 856 -9.39 -5.77 52.76
C ASP A 856 -8.18 -6.52 52.17
N ASN A 857 -8.10 -7.84 52.39
CA ASN A 857 -7.06 -8.68 51.80
C ASN A 857 -7.17 -8.73 50.26
N ALA A 858 -8.38 -8.85 49.71
CA ALA A 858 -8.60 -8.85 48.27
C ALA A 858 -8.19 -7.52 47.62
N THR A 859 -8.57 -6.40 48.22
CA THR A 859 -8.14 -5.05 47.77
C THR A 859 -6.61 -4.93 47.80
N SER A 860 -5.93 -5.45 48.83
CA SER A 860 -4.46 -5.45 48.86
C SER A 860 -3.83 -6.30 47.75
N LEU A 861 -4.44 -7.42 47.37
CA LEU A 861 -3.98 -8.25 46.25
C LEU A 861 -4.22 -7.58 44.90
N LEU A 862 -5.33 -6.85 44.74
CA LEU A 862 -5.65 -6.12 43.50
C LEU A 862 -4.69 -4.94 43.26
N TYR A 863 -4.28 -4.21 44.29
CA TYR A 863 -3.23 -3.20 44.13
C TYR A 863 -1.87 -3.80 43.80
N GLN A 864 -1.52 -4.95 44.39
CA GLN A 864 -0.30 -5.69 44.02
C GLN A 864 -0.40 -6.25 42.59
N ALA A 865 -1.60 -6.61 42.12
CA ALA A 865 -1.83 -7.03 40.75
C ALA A 865 -1.63 -5.87 39.76
N LYS A 866 -2.13 -4.66 40.09
CA LYS A 866 -1.89 -3.45 39.28
C LYS A 866 -0.40 -3.09 39.25
N GLU A 867 0.28 -3.10 40.39
CA GLU A 867 1.74 -2.88 40.45
C GLU A 867 2.53 -3.94 39.65
N ALA A 868 2.14 -5.22 39.70
CA ALA A 868 2.76 -6.27 38.89
C ALA A 868 2.53 -6.03 37.38
N LEU A 869 1.33 -5.61 37.00
CA LEU A 869 0.96 -5.30 35.61
C LEU A 869 1.70 -4.06 35.08
N ASP A 870 1.79 -2.99 35.88
CA ASP A 870 2.56 -1.76 35.58
C ASP A 870 4.06 -2.06 35.36
N ASN A 871 4.59 -3.12 36.00
CA ASN A 871 5.95 -3.61 35.83
C ASN A 871 6.11 -4.66 34.71
N GLY A 872 5.03 -4.99 33.98
CA GLY A 872 5.03 -5.98 32.88
C GLY A 872 4.94 -7.45 33.31
N ASP A 873 4.72 -7.75 34.59
CA ASP A 873 4.55 -9.12 35.10
C ASP A 873 3.05 -9.53 35.12
N ALA A 874 2.50 -9.71 33.92
CA ALA A 874 1.10 -10.11 33.72
C ALA A 874 0.77 -11.47 34.37
N ALA A 875 1.73 -12.39 34.48
CA ALA A 875 1.53 -13.71 35.09
C ALA A 875 1.33 -13.60 36.62
N THR A 876 2.17 -12.81 37.30
CA THR A 876 1.98 -12.50 38.72
C THR A 876 0.67 -11.72 38.94
N ALA A 877 0.39 -10.73 38.10
CA ALA A 877 -0.85 -9.95 38.17
C ALA A 877 -2.10 -10.84 38.06
N GLN A 878 -2.17 -11.76 37.10
CA GLN A 878 -3.31 -12.68 36.94
C GLN A 878 -3.46 -13.64 38.12
N SER A 879 -2.34 -14.14 38.68
CA SER A 879 -2.36 -14.99 39.88
C SER A 879 -2.94 -14.24 41.09
N LEU A 880 -2.63 -12.95 41.24
CA LEU A 880 -3.15 -12.09 42.30
C LEU A 880 -4.64 -11.76 42.09
N VAL A 881 -5.06 -11.48 40.85
CA VAL A 881 -6.47 -11.29 40.45
C VAL A 881 -7.31 -12.52 40.78
N ALA A 882 -6.85 -13.72 40.44
CA ALA A 882 -7.57 -14.97 40.71
C ALA A 882 -7.74 -15.22 42.23
N GLN A 883 -6.71 -14.91 43.03
CA GLN A 883 -6.78 -14.98 44.49
C GLN A 883 -7.76 -13.94 45.06
N ALA A 884 -7.70 -12.69 44.59
CA ALA A 884 -8.60 -11.62 45.00
C ALA A 884 -10.08 -11.94 44.68
N ARG A 885 -10.37 -12.42 43.46
CA ARG A 885 -11.72 -12.85 43.04
C ARG A 885 -12.28 -13.92 43.99
N THR A 886 -11.46 -14.91 44.36
CA THR A 886 -11.82 -15.97 45.32
C THR A 886 -12.17 -15.42 46.71
N LEU A 887 -11.40 -14.44 47.22
CA LEU A 887 -11.68 -13.81 48.52
C LEU A 887 -12.96 -12.95 48.49
N LEU A 888 -13.22 -12.25 47.39
CA LEU A 888 -14.45 -11.45 47.20
C LEU A 888 -15.70 -12.33 47.07
N ASP A 889 -15.59 -13.51 46.45
CA ASP A 889 -16.67 -14.50 46.40
C ASP A 889 -16.99 -15.06 47.80
N GLN A 890 -15.96 -15.36 48.61
CA GLN A 890 -16.14 -15.79 50.00
C GLN A 890 -16.78 -14.68 50.86
N ALA A 891 -16.31 -13.43 50.74
CA ALA A 891 -16.89 -12.29 51.44
C ALA A 891 -18.37 -12.08 51.07
N GLN A 892 -18.69 -12.11 49.77
CA GLN A 892 -20.07 -12.02 49.26
C GLN A 892 -20.96 -13.12 49.86
N GLN A 893 -20.51 -14.37 49.89
CA GLN A 893 -21.26 -15.50 50.45
C GLN A 893 -21.51 -15.33 51.96
N ILE A 894 -20.55 -14.82 52.73
CA ILE A 894 -20.72 -14.54 54.17
C ILE A 894 -21.77 -13.44 54.37
N LEU A 895 -21.74 -12.35 53.61
CA LEU A 895 -22.72 -11.26 53.72
C LEU A 895 -24.14 -11.69 53.31
N ASP A 896 -24.27 -12.56 52.30
CA ASP A 896 -25.56 -13.13 51.91
C ASP A 896 -26.16 -13.99 53.04
N ASN A 897 -25.34 -14.84 53.69
CA ASN A 897 -25.74 -15.63 54.85
C ASN A 897 -26.15 -14.76 56.06
N VAL A 898 -25.46 -13.63 56.29
CA VAL A 898 -25.81 -12.66 57.35
C VAL A 898 -27.17 -12.01 57.04
N GLN A 899 -27.40 -11.59 55.80
CA GLN A 899 -28.64 -10.94 55.39
C GLN A 899 -29.84 -11.88 55.47
N GLU A 900 -29.67 -13.17 55.09
CA GLU A 900 -30.71 -14.21 55.26
C GLU A 900 -31.07 -14.42 56.74
N GLN A 901 -30.07 -14.53 57.62
CA GLN A 901 -30.31 -14.71 59.07
C GLN A 901 -30.99 -13.51 59.74
N LEU A 902 -30.80 -12.30 59.22
CA LEU A 902 -31.48 -11.10 59.71
C LEU A 902 -32.94 -10.99 59.23
N GLN A 903 -33.41 -11.89 58.34
CA GLN A 903 -34.72 -11.84 57.68
C GLN A 903 -34.98 -10.50 56.97
N LEU A 904 -33.91 -9.81 56.54
CA LEU A 904 -34.04 -8.57 55.79
C LEU A 904 -34.58 -8.89 54.39
N PRO A 905 -35.68 -8.25 53.94
CA PRO A 905 -36.24 -8.52 52.62
C PRO A 905 -35.20 -8.19 51.55
N ALA A 906 -34.90 -9.17 50.68
CA ALA A 906 -33.92 -9.02 49.61
C ALA A 906 -34.20 -7.78 48.72
N ASN A 907 -35.47 -7.42 48.58
CA ASN A 907 -35.93 -6.31 47.76
C ASN A 907 -35.44 -4.92 48.22
N ASN A 908 -35.13 -4.71 49.50
CA ASN A 908 -34.74 -3.37 49.97
C ASN A 908 -33.30 -2.97 49.62
N MET A 909 -32.49 -3.88 49.06
CA MET A 909 -31.18 -3.56 48.46
C MET A 909 -31.02 -4.17 47.05
N SER A 910 -32.09 -4.75 46.47
CA SER A 910 -32.04 -5.22 45.08
C SER A 910 -32.19 -4.08 44.08
N GLU A 911 -32.81 -2.95 44.47
CA GLU A 911 -32.86 -1.74 43.64
C GLU A 911 -31.45 -1.19 43.38
N GLU A 912 -30.54 -1.15 44.38
CA GLU A 912 -29.11 -0.81 44.15
C GLU A 912 -28.41 -1.83 43.24
N ARG A 913 -28.77 -3.13 43.35
CA ARG A 913 -28.20 -4.20 42.50
C ARG A 913 -28.67 -4.12 41.05
N GLU A 914 -29.90 -3.69 40.83
CA GLU A 914 -30.48 -3.45 39.51
C GLU A 914 -30.03 -2.09 38.94
N GLU A 915 -29.75 -1.09 39.78
CA GLU A 915 -29.21 0.21 39.37
C GLU A 915 -27.71 0.14 39.04
N HIS A 916 -26.89 -0.60 39.80
CA HIS A 916 -25.49 -0.85 39.42
C HIS A 916 -25.37 -1.86 38.28
N GLY A 917 -26.24 -2.88 38.22
CA GLY A 917 -26.35 -3.75 37.05
C GLY A 917 -26.72 -2.95 35.78
N LYS A 918 -27.63 -1.98 35.92
CA LYS A 918 -27.96 -1.01 34.86
C LYS A 918 -26.91 0.08 34.65
N LYS A 919 -26.00 0.38 35.58
CA LYS A 919 -24.88 1.31 35.32
C LYS A 919 -23.71 0.63 34.64
N ALA A 920 -23.44 -0.65 34.93
CA ALA A 920 -22.49 -1.45 34.17
C ALA A 920 -23.03 -1.82 32.78
N SER A 921 -24.35 -2.08 32.67
CA SER A 921 -24.99 -2.18 31.35
C SER A 921 -25.03 -0.82 30.66
N ALA A 922 -25.39 0.28 31.33
CA ALA A 922 -25.43 1.63 30.75
C ALA A 922 -24.05 2.26 30.49
N SER A 923 -22.94 1.86 31.11
CA SER A 923 -21.62 2.26 30.62
C SER A 923 -21.23 1.50 29.36
N THR A 924 -21.86 0.34 29.13
CA THR A 924 -21.75 -0.45 27.90
C THR A 924 -22.80 -0.03 26.86
N GLU A 925 -23.96 0.48 27.29
CA GLU A 925 -25.06 0.94 26.44
C GLU A 925 -24.96 2.44 26.12
N GLU A 926 -24.49 3.36 26.98
CA GLU A 926 -24.19 4.76 26.62
C GLU A 926 -23.08 4.85 25.59
N ASN A 927 -22.08 3.96 25.63
CA ASN A 927 -21.08 3.81 24.56
C ASN A 927 -21.68 3.28 23.25
N ASN A 928 -22.88 2.68 23.27
CA ASN A 928 -23.62 2.22 22.08
C ASN A 928 -24.82 3.13 21.71
N GLU A 929 -25.33 3.96 22.63
CA GLU A 929 -26.47 4.87 22.44
C GLU A 929 -25.99 6.27 22.03
N ALA A 930 -24.80 6.70 22.47
CA ALA A 930 -24.10 7.85 21.90
C ALA A 930 -23.74 7.64 20.41
N GLU A 931 -23.56 6.39 19.95
CA GLU A 931 -23.45 6.06 18.52
C GLU A 931 -24.81 6.00 17.80
N ASN A 932 -25.96 6.01 18.51
CA ASN A 932 -27.30 5.96 17.91
C ASN A 932 -28.03 7.32 17.84
N GLU A 933 -27.89 8.22 18.81
CA GLU A 933 -28.64 9.50 18.79
C GLU A 933 -28.18 10.49 17.69
N GLU A 934 -26.93 10.39 17.19
CA GLU A 934 -26.52 11.13 15.98
C GLU A 934 -27.07 10.54 14.65
N SER A 935 -27.83 9.43 14.69
CA SER A 935 -28.39 8.79 13.49
C SER A 935 -29.84 9.14 13.15
N GLU A 936 -30.58 9.83 14.04
CA GLU A 936 -31.95 10.31 13.75
C GLU A 936 -32.04 11.79 13.29
N GLU A 937 -30.94 12.55 13.31
CA GLU A 937 -30.81 13.87 12.65
C GLU A 937 -29.60 13.91 11.68
N GLY A 938 -29.65 13.10 10.61
CA GLY A 938 -28.67 13.08 9.51
C GLY A 938 -29.24 12.69 8.15
#